data_AF-B8C644-F1
#
_entry.id   AF-B8C644-F1
#
_cell.length_a   1.000
_cell.length_b   1.000
_cell.length_c   1.000
_cell.angle_alpha   90.00
_cell.angle_beta   90.00
_cell.angle_gamma   90.00
#
_symmetry.space_group_name_H-M   'P 1'
#
loop_
_entity.id
_entity.type
_entity.pdbx_description
1 polymer ?
#
loop_
_entity_poly.entity_id
_entity_poly.type
_entity_poly.pdbx_seq_one_letter_code
_entity_poly.pdbx_strand_id
1 'polypeptide(L)'
;MSQISQFIFLQSPGKINSTQPPTSETTMKKRTLAATTSALTAVVIFAICILSPTASSIPEDVAASTPHASRVMQASSNADTTDSTSTASSTEFLSSNSQSTIKALEEHLFSPEVQENIHRLFQSRVIYQGKVQTYPSLQFSFEVFWKTWKSMMMDATINGGVVLFAGDDTERNVTLPSSKGGGKNEPSIAIIISGFEYGLANMAAFLSQVMVDAIYDDKCSKLSNTPEEMCQLDSEESKWSVSMMDWAERIQGYSSIGGWDYKEQLVEYVNGGMNRNEYIEEDADDSFIHSVSSIFNRGCDKVDNGGISDCPGSSGLAVEKLSQRRTAFSTVLSVLRIPKMRELEVVDTTLEYLKGKKEGFVENLLLYKTTETDEFFRSSQRYLFDDFVNSLARFSRPYDVKPAYPTNTTTYFKSPDHSPFYMGDPYMRHGYKYGLANIAMFFANGLELSIENDEMCDEPNEYEVFDKIPISNSCGSQGLSYQDMVCDGNPDMACPVDDNMIMTAATYNRRVGSAPALQCAPKSKLPFTGFWDSELIREEKKDAYANENGRVDVQGCCWWGRGVLQTKGVCNFGKLNYYIGAKAAADGRQSLFPDVDFCINPESVCASQYKHELIWMSGLFAFIDRVQSYNRGGFNYMKQLKEYADGGFRDDLFIREVGNILKIGCHNPPCQNAGCLTYPCAGASNDDENAVVVKAFRTLIELDLLMSKTIPLSPGGTNAPSPSPTQCTSNCTDEPTFSPITPTSSPSMAPIVVVSTSPSVSPSKEIDVKIARFNAVKTMMQDRSVQLESDVFVSVAPTQLYTLDGFLNALEELVIKGIDGSMFYLGQENGNLGHGLANIAMFLAHAMTRGLKWDTCEEVNHHLLDGKLAISSACGQLGQNYQNNMCPTYDVPMECPVDMTMNVKQTSVGSSNAPPFFCASKEDTPFTGYFDPSSKQTVSDAPFSNAIGREDVSGCCFWGRGILLNRGTCDIGRFNYVFGLPAFKDGRLTGRYNIDFCQHPEALCSNFTVVAAGFNQFDTTVDTSEIKYLSGLFYWMDQVESFEWGSWNYLERLKLFVDGGMTDYSFVDEFSDMVVGSLYDTQLRKANFKRILQILFTQVPSVGSGGLVDEAEETVLQTPTTDESFTTTDNPLTTDASIDEEGTAETSSVDPIQPQAPVQTQAEPFPDALFPSNTRVELSGATASYLDLHHIALVGAACLVVFMSTL
;
A
#
# COMPACT_ATOMS: atom_id res chain seq x y z
N MET A 1 8.47 -40.75 3.81
CA MET A 1 9.46 -41.58 4.55
C MET A 1 9.79 -40.78 5.81
N SER A 2 9.50 -41.23 7.05
CA SER A 2 10.13 -42.35 7.77
C SER A 2 11.63 -42.06 8.05
N GLN A 3 12.13 -41.89 9.30
CA GLN A 3 11.48 -41.87 10.64
C GLN A 3 12.45 -41.32 11.73
N ILE A 4 11.96 -41.14 12.99
CA ILE A 4 12.70 -41.12 14.29
C ILE A 4 13.33 -39.79 14.80
N SER A 5 12.57 -39.12 15.68
CA SER A 5 12.84 -38.68 17.08
C SER A 5 14.22 -38.23 17.60
N GLN A 6 14.29 -36.94 17.96
CA GLN A 6 14.44 -36.37 19.34
C GLN A 6 15.53 -36.81 20.37
N PHE A 7 16.21 -35.77 20.90
CA PHE A 7 16.47 -35.41 22.32
C PHE A 7 17.74 -35.80 23.14
N ILE A 8 18.20 -34.78 23.91
CA ILE A 8 18.83 -34.74 25.25
C ILE A 8 20.38 -34.65 25.44
N PHE A 9 20.83 -33.40 25.69
CA PHE A 9 21.77 -32.86 26.71
C PHE A 9 23.27 -33.30 26.87
N LEU A 10 24.09 -32.25 27.10
CA LEU A 10 25.25 -32.09 28.01
C LEU A 10 26.73 -32.29 27.57
N GLN A 11 27.52 -31.28 27.97
CA GLN A 11 28.96 -31.23 28.34
C GLN A 11 30.08 -31.24 27.26
N SER A 12 30.58 -30.02 27.03
CA SER A 12 31.94 -29.61 26.65
C SER A 12 33.02 -30.05 27.69
N PRO A 13 34.37 -29.97 27.46
CA PRO A 13 35.13 -29.64 26.23
C PRO A 13 36.22 -30.69 25.84
N GLY A 14 36.76 -30.60 24.61
CA GLY A 14 37.99 -31.34 24.23
C GLY A 14 38.72 -30.76 23.00
N LYS A 15 39.97 -30.31 23.17
CA LYS A 15 40.85 -29.80 22.08
C LYS A 15 41.64 -30.95 21.43
N ILE A 16 42.06 -30.80 20.16
CA ILE A 16 43.49 -30.82 19.67
C ILE A 16 43.60 -31.06 18.12
N ASN A 17 44.42 -30.22 17.44
CA ASN A 17 45.17 -30.38 16.17
C ASN A 17 44.46 -30.97 14.90
N SER A 18 44.41 -30.24 13.76
CA SER A 18 45.41 -30.16 12.66
C SER A 18 45.52 -31.45 11.79
N THR A 19 45.70 -31.43 10.45
CA THR A 19 46.52 -30.56 9.57
C THR A 19 45.96 -30.29 8.15
N GLN A 20 46.60 -29.30 7.49
CA GLN A 20 46.67 -28.83 6.09
C GLN A 20 46.29 -29.71 4.84
N PRO A 21 46.16 -29.08 3.62
CA PRO A 21 45.45 -29.59 2.43
C PRO A 21 46.33 -30.31 1.38
N PRO A 22 45.86 -30.55 0.12
CA PRO A 22 46.35 -29.69 -1.00
C PRO A 22 45.44 -29.53 -2.28
N THR A 23 45.80 -28.58 -3.17
CA THR A 23 45.84 -28.55 -4.70
C THR A 23 44.85 -29.36 -5.60
N SER A 24 44.50 -29.04 -6.87
CA SER A 24 44.85 -27.96 -7.86
C SER A 24 44.09 -28.12 -9.22
N GLU A 25 44.06 -27.07 -10.07
CA GLU A 25 43.89 -27.06 -11.56
C GLU A 25 42.53 -27.57 -12.17
N THR A 26 42.11 -27.36 -13.44
CA THR A 26 42.79 -27.13 -14.75
C THR A 26 41.97 -26.25 -15.75
N THR A 27 42.23 -26.27 -17.08
CA THR A 27 41.87 -25.21 -18.09
C THR A 27 41.23 -25.68 -19.43
N MET A 28 40.90 -24.72 -20.33
CA MET A 28 40.59 -24.79 -21.81
C MET A 28 39.08 -24.68 -22.22
N LYS A 29 38.65 -24.28 -23.46
CA LYS A 29 39.31 -24.06 -24.79
C LYS A 29 38.50 -23.11 -25.76
N LYS A 30 39.10 -22.68 -26.90
CA LYS A 30 38.52 -21.84 -28.00
C LYS A 30 38.02 -22.63 -29.24
N ARG A 31 37.23 -22.00 -30.15
CA ARG A 31 37.18 -22.26 -31.62
C ARG A 31 36.63 -21.09 -32.48
N THR A 32 36.58 -21.22 -33.82
CA THR A 32 36.53 -20.09 -34.82
C THR A 32 36.09 -20.58 -36.24
N LEU A 33 35.60 -19.69 -37.17
CA LEU A 33 36.06 -19.45 -38.60
C LEU A 33 34.98 -19.13 -39.71
N ALA A 34 35.28 -18.13 -40.58
CA ALA A 34 34.85 -17.88 -42.01
C ALA A 34 33.37 -17.51 -42.39
N ALA A 35 33.01 -16.78 -43.49
CA ALA A 35 33.62 -15.84 -44.50
C ALA A 35 32.48 -15.38 -45.51
N THR A 36 32.53 -14.55 -46.60
CA THR A 36 33.54 -13.80 -47.44
C THR A 36 32.82 -12.80 -48.44
N THR A 37 33.54 -11.83 -49.08
CA THR A 37 33.24 -11.12 -50.40
C THR A 37 31.98 -10.20 -50.52
N SER A 38 31.73 -9.27 -51.50
CA SER A 38 32.43 -8.41 -52.52
C SER A 38 31.35 -7.64 -53.37
N ALA A 39 31.52 -6.59 -54.22
CA ALA A 39 32.51 -5.52 -54.52
C ALA A 39 31.90 -4.52 -55.60
N LEU A 40 32.72 -3.68 -56.28
CA LEU A 40 32.45 -2.75 -57.44
C LEU A 40 32.20 -1.24 -57.17
N THR A 41 31.82 -0.45 -58.21
CA THR A 41 32.58 0.73 -58.73
C THR A 41 31.85 1.46 -59.90
N ALA A 42 32.15 2.68 -60.42
CA ALA A 42 32.82 3.94 -59.95
C ALA A 42 32.89 5.03 -61.10
N VAL A 43 33.35 6.28 -60.80
CA VAL A 43 33.96 7.34 -61.68
C VAL A 43 33.06 8.37 -62.45
N VAL A 44 33.56 9.64 -62.59
CA VAL A 44 33.22 10.81 -63.51
C VAL A 44 33.12 12.19 -62.75
N ILE A 45 33.12 13.37 -63.42
CA ILE A 45 34.27 14.30 -63.58
C ILE A 45 33.92 15.77 -63.99
N PHE A 46 34.58 16.79 -63.36
CA PHE A 46 34.81 18.24 -63.75
C PHE A 46 33.61 19.22 -64.03
N ALA A 47 33.74 20.58 -64.12
CA ALA A 47 34.50 21.66 -63.40
C ALA A 47 34.22 23.10 -63.99
N ILE A 48 34.76 24.18 -63.35
CA ILE A 48 35.26 25.49 -63.94
C ILE A 48 34.33 26.76 -64.13
N CYS A 49 34.51 27.74 -63.22
CA CYS A 49 34.91 29.18 -63.38
C CYS A 49 34.03 30.44 -63.73
N ILE A 50 34.00 31.39 -62.76
CA ILE A 50 34.35 32.86 -62.73
C ILE A 50 33.78 33.92 -63.75
N LEU A 51 33.13 35.02 -63.27
CA LEU A 51 33.52 36.47 -63.41
C LEU A 51 32.41 37.53 -63.11
N SER A 52 32.82 38.71 -62.63
CA SER A 52 32.05 39.97 -62.36
C SER A 52 32.43 41.05 -63.44
N PRO A 53 32.31 42.43 -63.33
CA PRO A 53 31.85 43.36 -62.25
C PRO A 53 31.14 44.70 -62.69
N THR A 54 31.05 45.70 -61.78
CA THR A 54 30.99 47.20 -61.97
C THR A 54 29.74 47.93 -62.56
N ALA A 55 29.43 49.22 -62.33
CA ALA A 55 29.74 50.22 -61.25
C ALA A 55 29.04 51.61 -61.46
N SER A 56 29.07 52.48 -60.42
CA SER A 56 28.98 53.99 -60.45
C SER A 56 27.61 54.65 -60.73
N SER A 57 27.30 55.93 -60.40
CA SER A 57 28.00 57.10 -59.80
C SER A 57 26.97 58.01 -59.06
N ILE A 58 27.25 58.83 -58.01
CA ILE A 58 28.31 59.84 -57.73
C ILE A 58 28.16 61.06 -58.67
N PRO A 59 28.33 62.35 -58.25
CA PRO A 59 28.77 62.94 -56.95
C PRO A 59 27.57 63.37 -56.06
N GLU A 60 27.50 64.39 -55.16
CA GLU A 60 28.32 65.56 -54.71
C GLU A 60 27.66 66.07 -53.38
N ASP A 61 28.24 66.68 -52.33
CA ASP A 61 29.61 66.91 -51.76
C ASP A 61 29.42 66.95 -50.19
N VAL A 62 29.99 67.68 -49.21
CA VAL A 62 30.90 68.85 -49.03
C VAL A 62 31.79 68.65 -47.76
N ALA A 63 32.92 69.37 -47.71
CA ALA A 63 33.91 69.49 -46.63
C ALA A 63 33.40 69.65 -45.17
N ALA A 64 34.10 69.19 -44.11
CA ALA A 64 35.32 68.36 -44.02
C ALA A 64 35.62 67.86 -42.57
N SER A 65 36.66 67.02 -42.43
CA SER A 65 37.32 66.49 -41.20
C SER A 65 36.77 65.18 -40.60
N THR A 66 37.68 64.45 -39.92
CA THR A 66 37.64 63.02 -39.56
C THR A 66 38.39 62.81 -38.20
N PRO A 67 38.50 61.60 -37.58
CA PRO A 67 38.06 60.26 -38.00
C PRO A 67 37.35 59.37 -36.93
N HIS A 68 36.73 58.27 -37.40
CA HIS A 68 36.40 57.02 -36.67
C HIS A 68 35.42 57.11 -35.46
N ALA A 69 34.78 56.04 -34.96
CA ALA A 69 34.25 54.77 -35.52
C ALA A 69 33.48 54.06 -34.37
N SER A 70 32.49 53.16 -34.54
CA SER A 70 31.53 52.86 -35.61
C SER A 70 30.42 52.00 -35.00
N ARG A 71 29.19 51.94 -35.56
CA ARG A 71 28.10 51.07 -35.05
C ARG A 71 27.13 50.66 -36.16
N VAL A 72 26.65 49.42 -36.14
CA VAL A 72 25.62 48.86 -37.04
C VAL A 72 24.33 48.64 -36.25
N MET A 73 23.18 48.62 -36.92
CA MET A 73 21.87 48.34 -36.32
C MET A 73 21.04 47.38 -37.19
N GLN A 74 20.01 46.81 -36.56
CA GLN A 74 18.93 45.96 -37.08
C GLN A 74 18.19 46.54 -38.31
N ALA A 75 17.25 45.85 -38.98
CA ALA A 75 16.97 44.44 -39.31
C ALA A 75 15.60 44.41 -40.03
N SER A 76 15.34 43.48 -40.96
CA SER A 76 13.98 43.12 -41.40
C SER A 76 13.98 41.83 -42.24
N SER A 77 12.89 41.07 -42.18
CA SER A 77 12.66 39.82 -42.91
C SER A 77 11.77 40.00 -44.14
N ASN A 78 11.82 39.04 -45.07
CA ASN A 78 10.71 38.09 -45.30
C ASN A 78 11.06 37.07 -46.41
N ALA A 79 10.70 35.81 -46.18
CA ALA A 79 10.64 34.72 -47.15
C ALA A 79 9.42 33.85 -46.79
N ASP A 80 8.87 33.11 -47.76
CA ASP A 80 7.68 32.28 -47.53
C ASP A 80 7.70 31.00 -48.39
N THR A 81 7.15 29.92 -47.84
CA THR A 81 6.94 28.58 -48.44
C THR A 81 8.07 27.92 -49.24
N THR A 82 8.67 26.85 -48.71
CA THR A 82 8.32 25.46 -49.13
C THR A 82 8.90 24.43 -48.16
N ASP A 83 8.32 23.24 -48.15
CA ASP A 83 8.52 22.21 -47.12
C ASP A 83 9.54 21.13 -47.55
N SER A 84 10.52 20.85 -46.69
CA SER A 84 11.39 19.67 -46.78
C SER A 84 11.96 19.31 -45.40
N THR A 85 11.68 18.11 -44.93
CA THR A 85 12.09 17.63 -43.60
C THR A 85 13.59 17.34 -43.50
N SER A 86 14.36 18.31 -43.03
CA SER A 86 15.73 18.09 -42.52
C SER A 86 16.04 19.05 -41.37
N THR A 87 15.69 18.64 -40.14
CA THR A 87 16.14 19.31 -38.91
C THR A 87 17.61 18.99 -38.66
N ALA A 88 18.50 19.61 -39.44
CA ALA A 88 19.90 19.74 -39.05
C ALA A 88 19.94 20.53 -37.73
N SER A 89 20.35 19.86 -36.65
CA SER A 89 20.40 20.47 -35.32
C SER A 89 21.55 21.46 -35.27
N SER A 90 21.26 22.76 -35.46
CA SER A 90 22.31 23.79 -35.46
C SER A 90 23.10 23.75 -34.16
N THR A 91 24.39 23.41 -34.26
CA THR A 91 25.37 23.42 -33.16
C THR A 91 25.99 24.80 -32.94
N GLU A 92 25.51 25.83 -33.66
CA GLU A 92 26.03 27.21 -33.65
C GLU A 92 26.01 27.83 -32.24
N PHE A 93 25.02 27.47 -31.41
CA PHE A 93 24.95 27.90 -30.00
C PHE A 93 26.07 27.33 -29.10
N LEU A 94 26.73 26.25 -29.53
CA LEU A 94 27.95 25.71 -28.90
C LEU A 94 29.23 26.34 -29.49
N SER A 95 29.12 27.50 -30.15
CA SER A 95 30.27 28.30 -30.62
C SER A 95 30.44 29.63 -29.90
N SER A 96 29.45 30.08 -29.12
CA SER A 96 29.48 31.34 -28.37
C SER A 96 28.85 31.20 -26.99
N ASN A 97 29.61 31.51 -25.93
CA ASN A 97 29.10 31.46 -24.56
C ASN A 97 28.37 32.77 -24.20
N SER A 98 27.25 32.67 -23.49
CA SER A 98 26.62 33.84 -22.88
C SER A 98 27.03 34.03 -21.42
N GLN A 99 27.10 35.29 -20.97
CA GLN A 99 27.43 35.63 -19.57
C GLN A 99 26.37 35.11 -18.59
N SER A 100 25.10 35.10 -19.01
CA SER A 100 23.95 34.54 -18.31
C SER A 100 24.11 33.03 -18.09
N THR A 101 24.56 32.31 -19.12
CA THR A 101 24.79 30.85 -19.10
C THR A 101 25.90 30.48 -18.14
N ILE A 102 27.04 31.19 -18.21
CA ILE A 102 28.17 30.99 -17.29
C ILE A 102 27.74 31.27 -15.83
N LYS A 103 26.89 32.28 -15.60
CA LYS A 103 26.34 32.59 -14.27
C LYS A 103 25.37 31.51 -13.77
N ALA A 104 24.45 31.03 -14.62
CA ALA A 104 23.53 29.95 -14.25
C ALA A 104 24.27 28.64 -13.94
N LEU A 105 25.32 28.32 -14.71
CA LEU A 105 26.19 27.16 -14.47
C LEU A 105 26.95 27.32 -13.14
N GLU A 106 27.39 28.53 -12.78
CA GLU A 106 27.99 28.81 -11.47
C GLU A 106 26.98 28.66 -10.32
N GLU A 107 25.80 29.27 -10.43
CA GLU A 107 24.75 29.21 -9.40
C GLU A 107 24.25 27.77 -9.17
N HIS A 108 24.20 26.96 -10.23
CA HIS A 108 23.91 25.52 -10.14
C HIS A 108 25.03 24.73 -9.46
N LEU A 109 26.30 24.95 -9.85
CA LEU A 109 27.44 24.26 -9.24
C LEU A 109 27.64 24.59 -7.76
N PHE A 110 27.34 25.82 -7.34
CA PHE A 110 27.46 26.28 -5.95
C PHE A 110 26.15 26.12 -5.15
N SER A 111 25.13 25.45 -5.70
CA SER A 111 23.94 25.03 -4.93
C SER A 111 24.33 24.10 -3.76
N PRO A 112 23.67 24.20 -2.59
CA PRO A 112 23.88 23.26 -1.48
C PRO A 112 23.78 21.79 -1.92
N GLU A 113 22.84 21.51 -2.81
CA GLU A 113 22.55 20.23 -3.44
C GLU A 113 23.77 19.60 -4.15
N VAL A 114 24.50 20.39 -4.95
CA VAL A 114 25.71 19.96 -5.65
C VAL A 114 26.91 19.99 -4.70
N GLN A 115 27.06 21.04 -3.89
CA GLN A 115 28.20 21.20 -2.97
C GLN A 115 28.28 20.12 -1.89
N GLU A 116 27.16 19.60 -1.39
CA GLU A 116 27.12 18.41 -0.53
C GLU A 116 27.89 17.23 -1.15
N ASN A 117 27.81 17.06 -2.47
CA ASN A 117 28.29 15.89 -3.19
C ASN A 117 29.59 16.13 -4.00
N ILE A 118 29.96 17.40 -4.24
CA ILE A 118 31.07 17.79 -5.15
C ILE A 118 32.40 17.12 -4.79
N HIS A 119 32.63 16.93 -3.49
CA HIS A 119 33.81 16.28 -2.94
C HIS A 119 34.03 14.85 -3.47
N ARG A 120 32.98 14.12 -3.90
CA ARG A 120 33.07 12.74 -4.42
C ARG A 120 33.83 12.66 -5.76
N LEU A 121 33.97 13.77 -6.49
CA LEU A 121 34.71 13.82 -7.76
C LEU A 121 36.21 14.00 -7.56
N PHE A 122 36.61 14.66 -6.47
CA PHE A 122 37.99 15.02 -6.14
C PHE A 122 38.57 14.07 -5.07
N GLN A 123 38.23 12.78 -5.16
CA GLN A 123 38.68 11.72 -4.25
C GLN A 123 39.62 10.72 -4.92
N SER A 124 40.81 10.58 -4.34
CA SER A 124 41.77 9.52 -4.64
C SER A 124 41.37 8.21 -3.98
N ARG A 125 41.71 7.08 -4.60
CA ARG A 125 41.26 5.73 -4.23
C ARG A 125 42.46 4.84 -3.92
N VAL A 126 42.47 4.25 -2.73
CA VAL A 126 43.54 3.33 -2.28
C VAL A 126 42.93 1.98 -1.93
N ILE A 127 43.46 0.90 -2.51
CA ILE A 127 43.06 -0.47 -2.15
C ILE A 127 43.85 -0.88 -0.91
N TYR A 128 43.16 -1.00 0.23
CA TYR A 128 43.71 -1.45 1.50
C TYR A 128 42.98 -2.70 1.99
N GLN A 129 43.72 -3.79 2.22
CA GLN A 129 43.18 -5.11 2.64
C GLN A 129 42.04 -5.63 1.73
N GLY A 130 42.06 -5.29 0.43
CA GLY A 130 41.04 -5.70 -0.53
C GLY A 130 39.76 -4.85 -0.53
N LYS A 131 39.63 -3.86 0.37
CA LYS A 131 38.61 -2.81 0.29
C LYS A 131 39.18 -1.56 -0.39
N VAL A 132 38.35 -0.83 -1.14
CA VAL A 132 38.69 0.53 -1.60
C VAL A 132 38.40 1.50 -0.47
N GLN A 133 39.38 2.35 -0.11
CA GLN A 133 39.16 3.54 0.69
C GLN A 133 39.33 4.79 -0.18
N THR A 134 38.56 5.83 0.11
CA THR A 134 38.66 7.14 -0.54
C THR A 134 39.22 8.19 0.41
N TYR A 135 40.02 9.11 -0.14
CA TYR A 135 40.53 10.30 0.55
C TYR A 135 40.42 11.50 -0.40
N PRO A 136 40.31 12.75 0.09
CA PRO A 136 40.47 13.93 -0.75
C PRO A 136 41.81 13.88 -1.50
N SER A 137 41.82 14.25 -2.78
CA SER A 137 43.06 14.31 -3.58
C SER A 137 44.00 15.38 -3.04
N LEU A 138 45.30 15.10 -3.10
CA LEU A 138 46.36 16.03 -2.74
C LEU A 138 46.82 16.90 -3.92
N GLN A 139 46.32 16.65 -5.13
CA GLN A 139 46.69 17.36 -6.36
C GLN A 139 45.54 18.07 -7.08
N PHE A 140 44.28 17.77 -6.74
CA PHE A 140 43.10 18.25 -7.46
C PHE A 140 41.99 18.71 -6.50
N SER A 141 41.52 19.94 -6.66
CA SER A 141 40.47 20.62 -5.89
C SER A 141 39.35 21.14 -6.79
N PHE A 142 38.15 21.30 -6.24
CA PHE A 142 37.01 21.83 -6.99
C PHE A 142 37.17 23.33 -7.29
N GLU A 143 37.76 24.08 -6.35
CA GLU A 143 37.91 25.52 -6.39
C GLU A 143 38.85 25.96 -7.51
N VAL A 144 39.99 25.30 -7.67
CA VAL A 144 40.95 25.60 -8.75
C VAL A 144 40.47 25.04 -10.09
N PHE A 145 39.82 23.86 -10.08
CA PHE A 145 39.12 23.34 -11.26
C PHE A 145 38.11 24.36 -11.81
N TRP A 146 37.18 24.84 -10.98
CA TRP A 146 36.15 25.79 -11.41
C TRP A 146 36.75 27.12 -11.85
N LYS A 147 37.71 27.66 -11.09
CA LYS A 147 38.44 28.89 -11.47
C LYS A 147 39.03 28.79 -12.89
N THR A 148 39.69 27.67 -13.19
CA THR A 148 40.35 27.45 -14.48
C THR A 148 39.33 27.24 -15.60
N TRP A 149 38.33 26.39 -15.36
CA TRP A 149 37.24 26.11 -16.31
C TRP A 149 36.49 27.40 -16.69
N LYS A 150 36.10 28.20 -15.69
CA LYS A 150 35.44 29.49 -15.88
C LYS A 150 36.28 30.48 -16.68
N SER A 151 37.60 30.55 -16.41
CA SER A 151 38.52 31.38 -17.20
C SER A 151 38.49 31.03 -18.69
N MET A 152 38.53 29.73 -19.00
CA MET A 152 38.51 29.21 -20.37
C MET A 152 37.13 29.25 -21.06
N MET A 153 36.05 29.50 -20.32
CA MET A 153 34.73 29.82 -20.90
C MET A 153 34.58 31.33 -21.21
N MET A 154 35.36 32.20 -20.57
CA MET A 154 35.17 33.66 -20.59
C MET A 154 36.03 34.39 -21.64
N ASP A 155 37.25 33.92 -21.92
CA ASP A 155 38.21 34.67 -22.76
C ASP A 155 38.96 33.79 -23.78
N ALA A 156 38.62 33.96 -25.06
CA ALA A 156 39.31 33.33 -26.18
C ALA A 156 40.71 33.93 -26.46
N THR A 157 40.89 35.22 -26.17
CA THR A 157 42.14 35.95 -26.49
C THR A 157 43.28 35.68 -25.52
N ILE A 158 42.98 35.31 -24.28
CA ILE A 158 43.98 34.83 -23.31
C ILE A 158 44.46 33.41 -23.66
N ASN A 159 43.58 32.57 -24.20
CA ASN A 159 43.80 31.13 -24.38
C ASN A 159 44.07 30.71 -25.84
N GLY A 160 44.71 31.59 -26.63
CA GLY A 160 45.15 31.25 -28.01
C GLY A 160 44.04 31.10 -29.05
N GLY A 161 42.81 31.47 -28.74
CA GLY A 161 41.63 31.34 -29.60
C GLY A 161 40.72 30.15 -29.25
N VAL A 162 41.13 29.31 -28.29
CA VAL A 162 40.40 28.09 -27.89
C VAL A 162 39.53 28.36 -26.66
N VAL A 163 38.29 27.87 -26.66
CA VAL A 163 37.25 28.17 -25.66
C VAL A 163 36.52 26.88 -25.24
N LEU A 164 36.29 26.71 -23.94
CA LEU A 164 35.35 25.71 -23.43
C LEU A 164 33.92 26.23 -23.58
N PHE A 165 33.01 25.45 -24.15
CA PHE A 165 31.64 25.92 -24.34
C PHE A 165 30.77 25.69 -23.08
N ALA A 166 30.00 26.72 -22.73
CA ALA A 166 28.98 26.73 -21.69
C ALA A 166 27.57 26.55 -22.26
N GLY A 167 27.36 26.93 -23.53
CA GLY A 167 26.06 27.10 -24.16
C GLY A 167 25.60 28.57 -24.20
N ASP A 168 24.39 28.77 -24.70
CA ASP A 168 23.71 30.07 -24.83
C ASP A 168 22.59 30.25 -23.79
N ASP A 169 21.92 31.40 -23.81
CA ASP A 169 20.82 31.75 -22.91
C ASP A 169 19.43 31.39 -23.44
N THR A 170 19.32 30.45 -24.39
CA THR A 170 18.02 30.01 -24.92
C THR A 170 17.54 28.69 -24.32
N GLU A 171 16.25 28.67 -23.96
CA GLU A 171 15.52 27.47 -23.56
C GLU A 171 15.03 26.71 -24.80
N ARG A 172 15.18 25.38 -24.78
CA ARG A 172 14.83 24.50 -25.91
C ARG A 172 13.75 23.50 -25.50
N ASN A 173 12.61 23.54 -26.17
CA ASN A 173 11.61 22.48 -26.06
C ASN A 173 12.11 21.23 -26.78
N VAL A 174 12.41 20.19 -26.02
CA VAL A 174 12.88 18.89 -26.53
C VAL A 174 11.83 17.82 -26.23
N THR A 175 11.66 16.88 -27.15
CA THR A 175 10.67 15.80 -27.04
C THR A 175 11.40 14.47 -26.91
N LEU A 176 11.38 13.87 -25.73
CA LEU A 176 12.02 12.59 -25.48
C LEU A 176 11.26 11.45 -26.18
N PRO A 177 11.96 10.49 -26.82
CA PRO A 177 11.37 9.24 -27.28
C PRO A 177 10.76 8.43 -26.13
N SER A 178 9.97 7.40 -26.45
CA SER A 178 9.69 6.32 -25.48
C SER A 178 10.95 5.51 -25.18
N SER A 179 10.98 4.83 -24.03
CA SER A 179 12.03 3.85 -23.69
C SER A 179 11.84 2.49 -24.39
N LYS A 180 10.64 2.23 -24.96
CA LYS A 180 10.31 0.98 -25.66
C LYS A 180 10.38 1.17 -27.18
N GLY A 181 11.01 0.21 -27.86
CA GLY A 181 11.30 0.31 -29.29
C GLY A 181 10.08 0.11 -30.19
N GLY A 182 9.67 1.17 -30.90
CA GLY A 182 8.86 1.06 -32.13
C GLY A 182 7.33 0.95 -31.97
N GLY A 183 6.77 1.16 -30.78
CA GLY A 183 5.32 1.23 -30.57
C GLY A 183 4.73 2.55 -31.11
N LYS A 184 3.76 2.49 -32.05
CA LYS A 184 3.23 3.70 -32.73
C LYS A 184 2.37 4.64 -31.88
N ASN A 185 2.04 4.29 -30.63
CA ASN A 185 1.06 5.01 -29.80
C ASN A 185 1.57 5.35 -28.38
N GLU A 186 2.88 5.37 -28.12
CA GLU A 186 3.41 5.76 -26.79
C GLU A 186 3.60 7.28 -26.65
N PRO A 187 3.30 7.88 -25.49
CA PRO A 187 3.38 9.32 -25.28
C PRO A 187 4.84 9.77 -25.12
N SER A 188 5.27 10.70 -25.96
CA SER A 188 6.58 11.37 -25.84
C SER A 188 6.54 12.50 -24.82
N ILE A 189 7.57 12.59 -23.97
CA ILE A 189 7.62 13.60 -22.91
C ILE A 189 8.27 14.87 -23.46
N ALA A 190 7.54 15.98 -23.44
CA ALA A 190 8.09 17.30 -23.73
C ALA A 190 8.77 17.88 -22.47
N ILE A 191 10.00 18.35 -22.63
CA ILE A 191 10.85 18.93 -21.59
C ILE A 191 11.46 20.25 -22.09
N ILE A 192 11.91 21.09 -21.16
CA ILE A 192 12.70 22.29 -21.46
C ILE A 192 14.15 22.00 -21.05
N ILE A 193 15.07 22.16 -22.00
CA ILE A 193 16.53 22.06 -21.78
C ILE A 193 17.12 23.47 -21.88
N SER A 194 17.85 23.88 -20.85
CA SER A 194 18.54 25.17 -20.80
C SER A 194 19.94 25.08 -21.44
N GLY A 195 20.44 26.15 -22.07
CA GLY A 195 21.75 26.12 -22.71
C GLY A 195 22.93 25.73 -21.79
N PHE A 196 22.86 26.04 -20.49
CA PHE A 196 23.90 25.65 -19.52
C PHE A 196 24.00 24.13 -19.27
N GLU A 197 22.96 23.37 -19.60
CA GLU A 197 22.92 21.91 -19.38
C GLU A 197 23.83 21.18 -20.38
N TYR A 198 24.00 21.73 -21.59
CA TYR A 198 25.03 21.27 -22.54
C TYR A 198 26.44 21.55 -22.01
N GLY A 199 26.66 22.70 -21.36
CA GLY A 199 27.91 23.03 -20.67
C GLY A 199 28.23 22.06 -19.53
N LEU A 200 27.23 21.70 -18.71
CA LEU A 200 27.37 20.69 -17.66
C LEU A 200 27.65 19.29 -18.23
N ALA A 201 27.01 18.90 -19.35
CA ALA A 201 27.26 17.61 -19.99
C ALA A 201 28.68 17.50 -20.57
N ASN A 202 29.19 18.58 -21.17
CA ASN A 202 30.60 18.70 -21.61
C ASN A 202 31.57 18.62 -20.42
N MET A 203 31.27 19.33 -19.32
CA MET A 203 32.04 19.26 -18.07
C MET A 203 32.08 17.84 -17.51
N ALA A 204 30.94 17.12 -17.52
CA ALA A 204 30.86 15.75 -17.08
C ALA A 204 31.70 14.80 -17.96
N ALA A 205 31.67 15.00 -19.28
CA ALA A 205 32.46 14.22 -20.22
C ALA A 205 33.97 14.39 -19.94
N PHE A 206 34.46 15.61 -19.74
CA PHE A 206 35.85 15.88 -19.35
C PHE A 206 36.22 15.22 -18.01
N LEU A 207 35.45 15.51 -16.95
CA LEU A 207 35.74 15.02 -15.60
C LEU A 207 35.75 13.49 -15.53
N SER A 208 34.92 12.79 -16.33
CA SER A 208 34.90 11.32 -16.38
C SER A 208 36.23 10.69 -16.80
N GLN A 209 36.97 11.34 -17.72
CA GLN A 209 38.29 10.87 -18.18
C GLN A 209 39.33 11.20 -17.10
N VAL A 210 39.33 12.44 -16.61
CA VAL A 210 40.29 12.95 -15.61
C VAL A 210 40.20 12.20 -14.28
N MET A 211 38.99 11.85 -13.82
CA MET A 211 38.82 11.03 -12.61
C MET A 211 39.56 9.69 -12.70
N VAL A 212 39.53 9.05 -13.88
CA VAL A 212 40.01 7.68 -14.10
C VAL A 212 41.48 7.59 -14.48
N ASP A 213 42.03 8.68 -15.03
CA ASP A 213 43.43 8.74 -15.49
C ASP A 213 44.32 9.71 -14.70
N ALA A 214 43.74 10.48 -13.77
CA ALA A 214 44.48 11.31 -12.82
C ALA A 214 43.99 11.15 -11.35
N ILE A 215 42.75 11.55 -11.04
CA ILE A 215 42.32 11.79 -9.65
C ILE A 215 42.28 10.52 -8.79
N TYR A 216 41.68 9.43 -9.28
CA TYR A 216 41.56 8.17 -8.54
C TYR A 216 42.93 7.60 -8.11
N ASP A 217 43.97 7.85 -8.90
CA ASP A 217 45.34 7.38 -8.66
C ASP A 217 46.23 8.43 -7.97
N ASP A 218 45.73 9.66 -7.80
CA ASP A 218 46.44 10.90 -7.43
C ASP A 218 47.71 11.18 -8.27
N LYS A 219 47.60 10.97 -9.59
CA LYS A 219 48.71 11.08 -10.58
C LYS A 219 48.39 12.12 -11.65
N CYS A 220 49.41 12.62 -12.36
CA CYS A 220 49.26 13.49 -13.53
C CYS A 220 49.61 12.82 -14.87
N SER A 221 49.94 11.52 -14.87
CA SER A 221 50.70 10.84 -15.92
C SER A 221 49.94 10.49 -17.20
N LYS A 222 48.72 10.99 -17.41
CA LYS A 222 47.88 10.72 -18.59
C LYS A 222 46.95 11.90 -19.00
N LEU A 223 47.21 13.12 -18.52
CA LEU A 223 46.34 14.28 -18.75
C LEU A 223 46.48 14.93 -20.14
N SER A 224 47.55 14.64 -20.87
CA SER A 224 47.76 15.10 -22.26
C SER A 224 48.71 14.13 -23.00
N ASN A 225 49.00 14.43 -24.26
CA ASN A 225 50.05 13.74 -25.04
C ASN A 225 51.50 14.08 -24.60
N THR A 226 51.72 14.92 -23.58
CA THR A 226 53.03 15.26 -22.99
C THR A 226 53.08 14.99 -21.47
N PRO A 227 52.84 13.75 -21.01
CA PRO A 227 52.48 13.51 -19.61
C PRO A 227 53.65 13.69 -18.64
N GLU A 228 54.89 13.46 -19.09
CA GLU A 228 56.10 13.55 -18.26
C GLU A 228 56.50 15.01 -17.96
N GLU A 229 56.07 15.96 -18.80
CA GLU A 229 56.28 17.40 -18.60
C GLU A 229 55.18 18.01 -17.73
N MET A 230 53.91 17.61 -17.92
CA MET A 230 52.81 18.04 -17.05
C MET A 230 53.00 17.66 -15.57
N CYS A 231 53.62 16.51 -15.30
CA CYS A 231 53.96 16.09 -13.94
C CYS A 231 54.96 17.01 -13.22
N GLN A 232 55.65 17.90 -13.95
CA GLN A 232 56.66 18.83 -13.41
C GLN A 232 56.12 20.26 -13.22
N LEU A 233 54.82 20.48 -13.42
CA LEU A 233 54.19 21.79 -13.19
C LEU A 233 53.89 22.00 -11.69
N ASP A 234 54.55 22.99 -11.09
CA ASP A 234 54.46 23.30 -9.65
C ASP A 234 53.07 23.73 -9.16
N SER A 235 52.13 24.09 -10.06
CA SER A 235 50.80 24.58 -9.69
C SER A 235 49.66 23.75 -10.27
N GLU A 236 48.61 23.58 -9.47
CA GLU A 236 47.37 22.91 -9.89
C GLU A 236 46.68 23.63 -11.06
N GLU A 237 46.66 24.96 -11.04
CA GLU A 237 46.09 25.80 -12.11
C GLU A 237 46.76 25.54 -13.47
N SER A 238 48.08 25.27 -13.48
CA SER A 238 48.78 24.86 -14.70
C SER A 238 48.37 23.47 -15.19
N LYS A 239 48.17 22.50 -14.28
CA LYS A 239 47.74 21.14 -14.62
C LYS A 239 46.33 21.15 -15.22
N TRP A 240 45.41 21.91 -14.63
CA TRP A 240 44.07 22.12 -15.18
C TRP A 240 44.11 22.82 -16.53
N SER A 241 44.86 23.91 -16.67
CA SER A 241 44.91 24.69 -17.92
C SER A 241 45.34 23.85 -19.11
N VAL A 242 46.43 23.07 -18.98
CA VAL A 242 46.90 22.20 -20.07
C VAL A 242 45.90 21.08 -20.38
N SER A 243 45.29 20.46 -19.36
CA SER A 243 44.26 19.42 -19.56
C SER A 243 43.02 19.95 -20.29
N MET A 244 42.59 21.17 -19.95
CA MET A 244 41.41 21.81 -20.52
C MET A 244 41.65 22.36 -21.93
N MET A 245 42.85 22.85 -22.22
CA MET A 245 43.26 23.21 -23.59
C MET A 245 43.30 21.97 -24.49
N ASP A 246 43.94 20.90 -24.02
CA ASP A 246 44.02 19.61 -24.74
C ASP A 246 42.62 19.01 -25.00
N TRP A 247 41.69 19.06 -24.04
CA TRP A 247 40.28 18.71 -24.24
C TRP A 247 39.58 19.59 -25.29
N ALA A 248 39.79 20.91 -25.21
CA ALA A 248 39.13 21.87 -26.08
C ALA A 248 39.61 21.78 -27.54
N GLU A 249 40.87 21.43 -27.77
CA GLU A 249 41.40 21.15 -29.11
C GLU A 249 41.07 19.73 -29.59
N ARG A 250 41.41 18.69 -28.82
CA ARG A 250 41.34 17.29 -29.29
C ARG A 250 39.95 16.67 -29.26
N ILE A 251 39.06 17.13 -28.38
CA ILE A 251 37.73 16.54 -28.17
C ILE A 251 36.62 17.50 -28.63
N GLN A 252 36.57 18.73 -28.11
CA GLN A 252 35.51 19.68 -28.51
C GLN A 252 35.60 20.11 -29.99
N GLY A 253 36.80 20.05 -30.58
CA GLY A 253 37.05 20.30 -32.00
C GLY A 253 37.04 19.04 -32.87
N TYR A 254 36.68 17.87 -32.33
CA TYR A 254 36.75 16.61 -33.07
C TYR A 254 35.58 16.44 -34.04
N SER A 255 35.91 16.20 -35.30
CA SER A 255 34.99 15.90 -36.40
C SER A 255 35.65 14.87 -37.32
N SER A 256 35.05 13.69 -37.52
CA SER A 256 35.64 12.58 -38.28
C SER A 256 35.24 12.60 -39.76
N ILE A 257 36.06 11.98 -40.62
CA ILE A 257 35.75 11.84 -42.06
C ILE A 257 34.50 10.97 -42.28
N GLY A 258 34.16 10.11 -41.32
CA GLY A 258 32.92 9.33 -41.29
C GLY A 258 31.66 10.10 -40.89
N GLY A 259 31.77 11.38 -40.51
CA GLY A 259 30.64 12.23 -40.13
C GLY A 259 30.25 12.15 -38.65
N TRP A 260 31.16 11.78 -37.76
CA TRP A 260 30.97 11.90 -36.31
C TRP A 260 31.54 13.24 -35.83
N ASP A 261 30.70 14.14 -35.31
CA ASP A 261 31.11 15.44 -34.76
C ASP A 261 30.77 15.54 -33.27
N TYR A 262 31.73 15.97 -32.44
CA TYR A 262 31.52 16.02 -30.98
C TYR A 262 30.36 16.93 -30.56
N LYS A 263 30.12 18.04 -31.26
CA LYS A 263 29.04 18.98 -30.91
C LYS A 263 27.69 18.43 -31.32
N GLU A 264 27.59 17.83 -32.50
CA GLU A 264 26.35 17.16 -32.93
C GLU A 264 26.01 16.00 -31.98
N GLN A 265 27.02 15.19 -31.63
CA GLN A 265 26.86 14.03 -30.75
C GLN A 265 26.59 14.40 -29.29
N LEU A 266 27.12 15.52 -28.79
CA LEU A 266 26.70 16.05 -27.49
C LEU A 266 25.24 16.52 -27.54
N VAL A 267 24.82 17.23 -28.59
CA VAL A 267 23.44 17.70 -28.70
C VAL A 267 22.47 16.52 -28.85
N GLU A 268 22.85 15.47 -29.57
CA GLU A 268 22.11 14.20 -29.62
C GLU A 268 22.05 13.51 -28.24
N TYR A 269 23.17 13.43 -27.51
CA TYR A 269 23.21 12.86 -26.15
C TYR A 269 22.31 13.63 -25.18
N VAL A 270 22.38 14.97 -25.19
CA VAL A 270 21.57 15.83 -24.32
C VAL A 270 20.09 15.76 -24.69
N ASN A 271 19.75 15.94 -25.97
CA ASN A 271 18.36 15.91 -26.42
C ASN A 271 17.74 14.50 -26.36
N GLY A 272 18.57 13.45 -26.40
CA GLY A 272 18.18 12.05 -26.23
C GLY A 272 17.87 11.64 -24.79
N GLY A 273 17.86 12.59 -23.84
CA GLY A 273 17.51 12.36 -22.43
C GLY A 273 18.69 12.21 -21.48
N MET A 274 19.93 12.32 -22.00
CA MET A 274 21.20 11.98 -21.32
C MET A 274 21.23 10.56 -20.74
N ASN A 275 22.16 9.71 -21.23
CA ASN A 275 22.54 8.40 -20.66
C ASN A 275 21.62 7.19 -20.99
N ARG A 276 20.48 7.36 -21.69
CA ARG A 276 19.59 6.24 -22.05
C ARG A 276 20.27 5.06 -22.78
N ASN A 277 21.27 5.34 -23.62
CA ASN A 277 21.96 4.32 -24.43
C ASN A 277 23.29 3.84 -23.84
N GLU A 278 23.82 4.46 -22.77
CA GLU A 278 25.16 4.15 -22.22
C GLU A 278 25.17 2.98 -21.22
N TYR A 279 23.98 2.49 -20.85
CA TYR A 279 23.77 1.48 -19.83
C TYR A 279 23.39 0.08 -20.34
N ILE A 280 23.40 -0.14 -21.65
CA ILE A 280 23.23 -1.48 -22.26
C ILE A 280 24.44 -2.37 -21.88
N GLU A 281 24.21 -3.68 -21.70
CA GLU A 281 25.27 -4.65 -21.37
C GLU A 281 25.77 -5.41 -22.61
N GLU A 282 27.08 -5.32 -22.81
CA GLU A 282 27.97 -6.15 -23.61
C GLU A 282 27.77 -6.21 -25.15
N ASP A 283 28.88 -6.55 -25.82
CA ASP A 283 29.08 -6.92 -27.23
C ASP A 283 28.66 -6.00 -28.40
N ALA A 284 27.86 -4.94 -28.21
CA ALA A 284 27.67 -3.91 -29.26
C ALA A 284 27.34 -2.53 -28.68
N ASP A 285 28.25 -1.55 -28.82
CA ASP A 285 27.97 -0.18 -28.36
C ASP A 285 28.82 0.92 -29.04
N ASP A 286 28.13 1.90 -29.64
CA ASP A 286 28.66 3.12 -30.26
C ASP A 286 28.34 4.39 -29.42
N SER A 287 28.04 4.22 -28.13
CA SER A 287 27.58 5.30 -27.24
C SER A 287 28.56 6.47 -27.06
N PHE A 288 28.02 7.65 -26.75
CA PHE A 288 28.73 8.92 -26.63
C PHE A 288 30.01 8.82 -25.78
N ILE A 289 29.92 8.34 -24.54
CA ILE A 289 31.10 8.16 -23.68
C ILE A 289 32.11 7.11 -24.19
N HIS A 290 31.68 6.15 -25.03
CA HIS A 290 32.59 5.21 -25.68
C HIS A 290 33.40 5.89 -26.78
N SER A 291 32.76 6.61 -27.71
CA SER A 291 33.46 7.38 -28.74
C SER A 291 34.36 8.44 -28.13
N VAL A 292 33.89 9.21 -27.14
CA VAL A 292 34.71 10.17 -26.38
C VAL A 292 35.94 9.50 -25.74
N SER A 293 35.75 8.34 -25.09
CA SER A 293 36.87 7.59 -24.49
C SER A 293 37.83 7.00 -25.54
N SER A 294 37.33 6.68 -26.73
CA SER A 294 38.15 6.25 -27.88
C SER A 294 38.98 7.42 -28.42
N ILE A 295 38.38 8.60 -28.64
CA ILE A 295 39.09 9.80 -29.13
C ILE A 295 40.15 10.24 -28.11
N PHE A 296 39.81 10.27 -26.82
CA PHE A 296 40.76 10.59 -25.75
C PHE A 296 41.99 9.67 -25.75
N ASN A 297 41.78 8.36 -25.97
CA ASN A 297 42.83 7.34 -25.97
C ASN A 297 43.58 7.17 -27.31
N ARG A 298 43.01 7.58 -28.45
CA ARG A 298 43.46 7.16 -29.79
C ARG A 298 43.39 8.22 -30.89
N GLY A 299 42.66 9.31 -30.67
CA GLY A 299 42.36 10.32 -31.69
C GLY A 299 41.28 9.92 -32.71
N CYS A 300 40.45 8.92 -32.42
CA CYS A 300 39.41 8.41 -33.33
C CYS A 300 38.16 7.90 -32.59
N ASP A 301 36.97 8.10 -33.17
CA ASP A 301 35.67 7.75 -32.58
C ASP A 301 35.35 6.24 -32.61
N LYS A 302 35.70 5.54 -33.70
CA LYS A 302 35.38 4.11 -33.92
C LYS A 302 36.53 3.32 -34.55
N VAL A 303 36.54 2.00 -34.32
CA VAL A 303 37.48 1.06 -34.95
C VAL A 303 36.72 0.18 -35.94
N ASP A 304 36.91 0.43 -37.24
CA ASP A 304 36.24 -0.33 -38.29
C ASP A 304 36.68 -1.80 -38.34
N ASN A 305 35.71 -2.71 -38.27
CA ASN A 305 35.91 -4.15 -38.44
C ASN A 305 36.10 -4.57 -39.93
N GLY A 306 36.12 -3.63 -40.88
CA GLY A 306 35.98 -3.90 -42.33
C GLY A 306 37.00 -3.28 -43.27
N GLY A 307 37.48 -2.05 -43.04
CA GLY A 307 38.51 -1.44 -43.90
C GLY A 307 38.63 0.09 -43.77
N ILE A 308 39.84 0.61 -43.99
CA ILE A 308 40.22 2.03 -43.83
C ILE A 308 39.95 2.57 -42.41
N SER A 309 40.69 2.06 -41.43
CA SER A 309 40.69 2.59 -40.07
C SER A 309 41.44 3.94 -40.01
N ASP A 310 40.72 5.04 -39.76
CA ASP A 310 41.34 6.33 -39.39
C ASP A 310 42.03 6.31 -38.01
N CYS A 311 41.85 5.24 -37.23
CA CYS A 311 42.66 4.93 -36.04
C CYS A 311 44.04 4.34 -36.41
N PRO A 312 45.17 5.07 -36.29
CA PRO A 312 46.49 4.51 -36.57
C PRO A 312 46.88 3.44 -35.54
N GLY A 313 47.00 2.18 -35.99
CA GLY A 313 47.55 1.06 -35.20
C GLY A 313 46.54 0.18 -34.48
N SER A 314 45.22 0.34 -34.71
CA SER A 314 44.16 -0.36 -33.97
C SER A 314 43.96 -1.83 -34.40
N SER A 315 44.88 -2.73 -34.03
CA SER A 315 44.70 -4.18 -34.21
C SER A 315 43.74 -4.79 -33.18
N GLY A 316 42.46 -4.42 -33.22
CA GLY A 316 41.38 -5.04 -32.43
C GLY A 316 41.49 -4.89 -30.91
N LEU A 317 42.17 -3.85 -30.42
CA LEU A 317 42.30 -3.57 -28.98
C LEU A 317 41.01 -2.92 -28.43
N ALA A 318 40.65 -3.22 -27.19
CA ALA A 318 39.58 -2.54 -26.45
C ALA A 318 39.98 -1.11 -26.05
N VAL A 319 39.00 -0.25 -25.72
CA VAL A 319 39.26 1.10 -25.21
C VAL A 319 39.75 1.01 -23.76
N GLU A 320 40.95 1.52 -23.47
CA GLU A 320 41.55 1.42 -22.14
C GLU A 320 40.66 2.13 -21.09
N LYS A 321 40.43 1.44 -19.97
CA LYS A 321 39.63 1.91 -18.82
C LYS A 321 38.17 2.30 -19.13
N LEU A 322 37.56 1.84 -20.24
CA LEU A 322 36.19 2.23 -20.63
C LEU A 322 35.14 2.01 -19.53
N SER A 323 35.16 0.85 -18.85
CA SER A 323 34.21 0.53 -17.77
C SER A 323 34.34 1.50 -16.58
N GLN A 324 35.57 1.82 -16.19
CA GLN A 324 35.87 2.80 -15.16
C GLN A 324 35.37 4.20 -15.58
N ARG A 325 35.53 4.58 -16.86
CA ARG A 325 35.08 5.89 -17.39
C ARG A 325 33.57 6.01 -17.47
N ARG A 326 32.83 4.98 -17.88
CA ARG A 326 31.36 4.93 -17.77
C ARG A 326 30.90 5.10 -16.32
N THR A 327 31.59 4.45 -15.39
CA THR A 327 31.32 4.55 -13.94
C THR A 327 31.60 5.96 -13.42
N ALA A 328 32.72 6.57 -13.81
CA ALA A 328 33.06 7.95 -13.46
C ALA A 328 32.07 8.96 -14.07
N PHE A 329 31.72 8.84 -15.35
CA PHE A 329 30.73 9.70 -16.01
C PHE A 329 29.39 9.66 -15.27
N SER A 330 28.88 8.46 -14.96
CA SER A 330 27.68 8.28 -14.12
C SER A 330 27.79 8.99 -12.77
N THR A 331 28.97 8.93 -12.14
CA THR A 331 29.25 9.61 -10.86
C THR A 331 29.22 11.13 -11.03
N VAL A 332 29.81 11.68 -12.10
CA VAL A 332 29.79 13.12 -12.36
C VAL A 332 28.38 13.62 -12.68
N LEU A 333 27.61 12.91 -13.50
CA LEU A 333 26.21 13.27 -13.81
C LEU A 333 25.34 13.36 -12.53
N SER A 334 25.55 12.46 -11.58
CA SER A 334 24.86 12.46 -10.27
C SER A 334 25.32 13.59 -9.36
N VAL A 335 26.63 13.79 -9.21
CA VAL A 335 27.16 14.86 -8.36
C VAL A 335 26.81 16.25 -8.89
N LEU A 336 26.91 16.47 -10.21
CA LEU A 336 26.54 17.74 -10.85
C LEU A 336 25.02 17.91 -11.03
N ARG A 337 24.19 16.94 -10.63
CA ARG A 337 22.70 16.96 -10.71
C ARG A 337 22.17 17.57 -12.02
N ILE A 338 22.67 17.11 -13.17
CA ILE A 338 22.31 17.70 -14.47
C ILE A 338 20.80 17.47 -14.73
N PRO A 339 20.00 18.49 -15.11
CA PRO A 339 18.65 18.61 -14.54
C PRO A 339 17.57 17.59 -14.97
N LYS A 340 16.68 17.31 -14.01
CA LYS A 340 15.25 16.93 -14.08
C LYS A 340 14.78 15.74 -14.95
N MET A 341 15.46 15.33 -16.02
CA MET A 341 14.89 14.40 -17.01
C MET A 341 14.51 13.00 -16.48
N ARG A 342 15.06 12.58 -15.32
CA ARG A 342 14.97 11.19 -14.84
C ARG A 342 14.33 10.99 -13.46
N GLU A 343 13.81 12.03 -12.80
CA GLU A 343 13.07 11.87 -11.53
C GLU A 343 11.83 10.98 -11.68
N LEU A 344 11.16 11.05 -12.84
CA LEU A 344 10.02 10.19 -13.18
C LEU A 344 10.47 8.83 -13.66
N GLU A 345 11.54 8.77 -14.45
CA GLU A 345 12.09 7.52 -14.99
C GLU A 345 12.59 6.61 -13.85
N VAL A 346 13.17 7.15 -12.78
CA VAL A 346 13.56 6.36 -11.60
C VAL A 346 12.36 5.92 -10.76
N VAL A 347 11.34 6.78 -10.56
CA VAL A 347 10.09 6.40 -9.87
C VAL A 347 9.41 5.26 -10.63
N ASP A 348 9.23 5.40 -11.94
CA ASP A 348 8.52 4.43 -12.77
C ASP A 348 9.34 3.14 -12.97
N THR A 349 10.67 3.21 -13.07
CA THR A 349 11.54 2.01 -13.05
C THR A 349 11.44 1.26 -11.72
N THR A 350 11.45 1.98 -10.58
CA THR A 350 11.27 1.37 -9.25
C THR A 350 9.89 0.73 -9.10
N LEU A 351 8.83 1.37 -9.62
CA LEU A 351 7.46 0.85 -9.60
C LEU A 351 7.25 -0.34 -10.56
N GLU A 352 7.80 -0.32 -11.78
CA GLU A 352 7.78 -1.47 -12.69
C GLU A 352 8.57 -2.65 -12.10
N TYR A 353 9.75 -2.40 -11.50
CA TYR A 353 10.53 -3.44 -10.82
C TYR A 353 9.77 -4.07 -9.65
N LEU A 354 9.16 -3.25 -8.77
CA LEU A 354 8.30 -3.74 -7.69
C LEU A 354 7.15 -4.61 -8.22
N LYS A 355 6.44 -4.16 -9.26
CA LYS A 355 5.34 -4.94 -9.85
C LYS A 355 5.80 -6.29 -10.39
N GLY A 356 7.02 -6.37 -10.94
CA GLY A 356 7.68 -7.62 -11.31
C GLY A 356 8.07 -8.53 -10.12
N LYS A 357 7.89 -8.06 -8.88
CA LYS A 357 8.11 -8.81 -7.63
C LYS A 357 6.83 -9.13 -6.85
N LYS A 358 5.65 -8.84 -7.40
CA LYS A 358 4.35 -9.05 -6.74
C LYS A 358 4.19 -10.46 -6.14
N GLU A 359 4.48 -11.49 -6.92
CA GLU A 359 4.34 -12.90 -6.49
C GLU A 359 5.21 -13.19 -5.27
N GLY A 360 6.51 -12.89 -5.32
CA GLY A 360 7.41 -13.05 -4.16
C GLY A 360 7.02 -12.20 -2.95
N PHE A 361 6.45 -11.00 -3.15
CA PHE A 361 5.93 -10.20 -2.04
C PHE A 361 4.71 -10.84 -1.38
N VAL A 362 3.75 -11.36 -2.16
CA VAL A 362 2.53 -12.02 -1.64
C VAL A 362 2.83 -13.39 -1.03
N GLU A 363 3.74 -14.15 -1.63
CA GLU A 363 4.11 -15.50 -1.18
C GLU A 363 5.14 -15.50 -0.03
N ASN A 364 6.05 -14.52 0.04
CA ASN A 364 7.18 -14.55 0.98
C ASN A 364 7.21 -13.42 2.01
N LEU A 365 6.44 -12.33 1.87
CA LEU A 365 6.49 -11.17 2.80
C LEU A 365 5.13 -10.81 3.41
N LEU A 366 4.07 -10.70 2.59
CA LEU A 366 2.73 -10.29 3.01
C LEU A 366 1.97 -11.48 3.62
N LEU A 367 2.56 -12.04 4.67
CA LEU A 367 2.15 -13.25 5.36
C LEU A 367 1.94 -12.99 6.84
N TYR A 368 0.96 -13.66 7.44
CA TYR A 368 0.75 -13.71 8.89
C TYR A 368 0.68 -15.16 9.41
N LYS A 369 0.73 -15.30 10.74
CA LYS A 369 0.53 -16.58 11.45
C LYS A 369 -0.78 -16.56 12.23
N THR A 370 -1.59 -17.61 12.08
CA THR A 370 -2.85 -17.79 12.82
C THR A 370 -2.64 -18.19 14.29
N THR A 371 -1.59 -18.95 14.62
CA THR A 371 -1.14 -19.20 16.00
C THR A 371 0.38 -19.34 16.06
N GLU A 372 0.96 -19.38 17.26
CA GLU A 372 2.39 -19.69 17.44
C GLU A 372 2.74 -21.15 17.12
N THR A 373 1.78 -22.06 17.27
CA THR A 373 1.89 -23.48 16.95
C THR A 373 1.67 -23.79 15.46
N ASP A 374 1.23 -22.81 14.67
CA ASP A 374 1.00 -22.98 13.23
C ASP A 374 2.34 -22.95 12.47
N GLU A 375 2.68 -24.07 11.82
CA GLU A 375 3.78 -24.13 10.85
C GLU A 375 3.40 -23.46 9.52
N PHE A 376 2.11 -23.21 9.29
CA PHE A 376 1.60 -22.61 8.06
C PHE A 376 1.42 -21.10 8.19
N PHE A 377 1.98 -20.37 7.22
CA PHE A 377 1.71 -18.95 7.01
C PHE A 377 0.50 -18.78 6.07
N ARG A 378 -0.24 -17.69 6.23
CA ARG A 378 -1.38 -17.31 5.38
C ARG A 378 -1.13 -15.95 4.74
N SER A 379 -1.57 -15.77 3.49
CA SER A 379 -1.50 -14.48 2.80
C SER A 379 -2.40 -13.45 3.47
N SER A 380 -1.89 -12.22 3.59
CA SER A 380 -2.55 -11.11 4.25
C SER A 380 -3.81 -10.63 3.51
N GLN A 381 -4.90 -10.46 4.26
CA GLN A 381 -6.16 -9.85 3.79
C GLN A 381 -6.19 -8.32 3.95
N ARG A 382 -5.32 -7.75 4.79
CA ARG A 382 -5.21 -6.31 5.10
C ARG A 382 -4.07 -5.61 4.35
N TYR A 383 -2.90 -6.23 4.27
CA TYR A 383 -1.68 -5.65 3.70
C TYR A 383 -1.53 -6.08 2.25
N LEU A 384 -2.38 -5.51 1.41
CA LEU A 384 -2.48 -5.85 0.00
C LEU A 384 -1.39 -5.17 -0.83
N PHE A 385 -0.72 -5.93 -1.70
CA PHE A 385 0.44 -5.47 -2.47
C PHE A 385 0.14 -4.30 -3.41
N ASP A 386 -1.00 -4.34 -4.10
CA ASP A 386 -1.34 -3.29 -5.07
C ASP A 386 -1.63 -1.96 -4.36
N ASP A 387 -2.22 -1.98 -3.17
CA ASP A 387 -2.50 -0.79 -2.37
C ASP A 387 -1.21 -0.18 -1.79
N PHE A 388 -0.21 -0.99 -1.45
CA PHE A 388 1.14 -0.49 -1.17
C PHE A 388 1.70 0.24 -2.40
N VAL A 389 1.67 -0.39 -3.59
CA VAL A 389 2.24 0.18 -4.82
C VAL A 389 1.49 1.46 -5.26
N ASN A 390 0.17 1.49 -5.10
CA ASN A 390 -0.66 2.67 -5.35
C ASN A 390 -0.33 3.81 -4.37
N SER A 391 -0.16 3.48 -3.08
CA SER A 391 0.21 4.45 -2.04
C SER A 391 1.62 5.01 -2.26
N LEU A 392 2.59 4.14 -2.58
CA LEU A 392 3.95 4.52 -2.92
C LEU A 392 3.99 5.42 -4.17
N ALA A 393 3.22 5.10 -5.22
CA ALA A 393 3.11 5.93 -6.42
C ALA A 393 2.49 7.31 -6.13
N ARG A 394 1.52 7.39 -5.21
CA ARG A 394 0.94 8.67 -4.75
C ARG A 394 1.93 9.51 -3.95
N PHE A 395 2.79 8.89 -3.14
CA PHE A 395 3.77 9.61 -2.29
C PHE A 395 5.11 9.94 -2.97
N SER A 396 5.43 9.39 -4.15
CA SER A 396 6.77 9.49 -4.76
C SER A 396 6.91 10.41 -5.97
N ARG A 397 5.82 10.75 -6.68
CA ARG A 397 5.93 11.53 -7.93
C ARG A 397 6.04 13.05 -7.68
N PRO A 398 6.96 13.76 -8.37
CA PRO A 398 7.19 15.20 -8.18
C PRO A 398 6.11 16.11 -8.80
N TYR A 399 6.21 17.39 -8.44
CA TYR A 399 5.14 18.40 -8.36
C TYR A 399 4.38 18.74 -9.66
N ASP A 400 4.99 18.55 -10.84
CA ASP A 400 4.65 19.30 -12.07
C ASP A 400 4.13 18.44 -13.25
N VAL A 401 3.98 17.12 -13.09
CA VAL A 401 3.59 16.25 -14.19
C VAL A 401 2.09 16.26 -14.44
N LYS A 402 1.67 16.81 -15.58
CA LYS A 402 0.37 16.48 -16.16
C LYS A 402 0.42 15.05 -16.68
N PRO A 403 -0.45 14.13 -16.20
CA PRO A 403 -0.46 12.76 -16.71
C PRO A 403 -0.85 12.74 -18.19
N ALA A 404 -0.23 11.84 -18.96
CA ALA A 404 -0.53 11.66 -20.38
C ALA A 404 -1.96 11.11 -20.66
N TYR A 405 -2.69 10.70 -19.61
CA TYR A 405 -4.06 10.21 -19.67
C TYR A 405 -4.95 10.92 -18.63
N PRO A 406 -6.17 11.33 -18.99
CA PRO A 406 -7.12 11.96 -18.08
C PRO A 406 -7.93 10.90 -17.30
N THR A 407 -7.39 10.44 -16.17
CA THR A 407 -8.14 9.70 -15.14
C THR A 407 -8.38 10.61 -13.94
N ASN A 408 -9.63 11.03 -13.72
CA ASN A 408 -10.04 12.09 -12.77
C ASN A 408 -9.90 11.73 -11.27
N THR A 409 -9.11 10.71 -10.90
CA THR A 409 -9.14 10.07 -9.58
C THR A 409 -7.79 9.91 -8.90
N THR A 410 -6.66 10.18 -9.56
CA THR A 410 -5.32 9.98 -8.97
C THR A 410 -4.73 11.29 -8.45
N THR A 411 -5.04 11.65 -7.20
CA THR A 411 -4.37 12.73 -6.47
C THR A 411 -3.01 12.25 -5.92
N TYR A 412 -1.93 12.90 -6.34
CA TYR A 412 -0.60 12.72 -5.77
C TYR A 412 -0.44 13.54 -4.49
N PHE A 413 0.35 13.06 -3.52
CA PHE A 413 0.70 13.83 -2.34
C PHE A 413 1.47 15.09 -2.76
N LYS A 414 1.09 16.25 -2.21
CA LYS A 414 1.60 17.54 -2.66
C LYS A 414 1.75 18.52 -1.50
N SER A 415 2.96 18.63 -0.98
CA SER A 415 3.34 19.57 0.08
C SER A 415 4.65 20.27 -0.29
N PRO A 416 4.76 21.61 -0.16
CA PRO A 416 6.05 22.31 -0.28
C PRO A 416 7.04 21.93 0.82
N ASP A 417 6.52 21.70 2.03
CA ASP A 417 7.31 21.57 3.27
C ASP A 417 7.58 20.12 3.68
N HIS A 418 7.17 19.15 2.85
CA HIS A 418 7.37 17.71 3.10
C HIS A 418 7.68 16.99 1.80
N SER A 419 8.90 16.47 1.69
CA SER A 419 9.43 15.80 0.49
C SER A 419 8.58 14.58 0.03
N PRO A 420 8.69 14.19 -1.25
CA PRO A 420 8.21 12.88 -1.71
C PRO A 420 8.99 11.70 -1.08
N PHE A 421 8.43 10.49 -1.18
CA PHE A 421 9.16 9.26 -0.89
C PHE A 421 10.30 9.07 -1.90
N TYR A 422 11.52 8.84 -1.42
CA TYR A 422 12.71 8.69 -2.25
C TYR A 422 12.74 7.33 -2.97
N MET A 423 12.51 7.36 -4.28
CA MET A 423 12.47 6.18 -5.15
C MET A 423 13.80 5.86 -5.84
N GLY A 424 14.88 6.55 -5.48
CA GLY A 424 16.21 6.30 -6.01
C GLY A 424 16.95 7.54 -6.47
N ASP A 425 18.22 7.38 -6.84
CA ASP A 425 19.06 8.46 -7.38
C ASP A 425 18.85 8.53 -8.91
N PRO A 426 18.10 9.50 -9.46
CA PRO A 426 17.71 9.51 -10.88
C PRO A 426 18.89 9.61 -11.84
N TYR A 427 20.06 9.98 -11.33
CA TYR A 427 21.25 10.23 -12.13
C TYR A 427 22.14 8.98 -12.29
N MET A 428 21.94 7.93 -11.47
CA MET A 428 22.80 6.73 -11.38
C MET A 428 22.27 5.51 -12.17
N ARG A 429 23.18 4.68 -12.72
CA ARG A 429 22.85 3.47 -13.53
C ARG A 429 21.83 2.54 -12.91
N HIS A 430 21.99 2.32 -11.60
CA HIS A 430 21.10 1.49 -10.80
C HIS A 430 20.41 2.34 -9.74
N GLY A 431 20.04 3.58 -10.10
CA GLY A 431 19.41 4.57 -9.23
C GLY A 431 18.20 4.03 -8.46
N TYR A 432 17.38 3.23 -9.14
CA TYR A 432 16.23 2.54 -8.56
C TYR A 432 16.60 1.65 -7.36
N LYS A 433 17.81 1.07 -7.30
CA LYS A 433 18.24 0.21 -6.17
C LYS A 433 18.39 0.97 -4.85
N TYR A 434 18.72 2.26 -4.87
CA TYR A 434 18.69 3.09 -3.66
C TYR A 434 17.24 3.31 -3.18
N GLY A 435 16.28 3.38 -4.11
CA GLY A 435 14.85 3.39 -3.80
C GLY A 435 14.37 2.04 -3.26
N LEU A 436 14.74 0.93 -3.89
CA LEU A 436 14.43 -0.42 -3.41
C LEU A 436 15.02 -0.69 -2.01
N ALA A 437 16.18 -0.12 -1.69
CA ALA A 437 16.72 -0.17 -0.32
C ALA A 437 15.90 0.68 0.67
N ASN A 438 15.44 1.89 0.27
CA ASN A 438 14.52 2.71 1.06
C ASN A 438 13.20 1.96 1.34
N ILE A 439 12.62 1.34 0.31
CA ILE A 439 11.44 0.48 0.38
C ILE A 439 11.68 -0.73 1.28
N ALA A 440 12.86 -1.35 1.23
CA ALA A 440 13.21 -2.47 2.10
C ALA A 440 13.31 -2.05 3.57
N MET A 441 13.82 -0.87 3.89
CA MET A 441 13.84 -0.34 5.26
C MET A 441 12.42 -0.04 5.77
N PHE A 442 11.56 0.52 4.91
CA PHE A 442 10.14 0.73 5.19
C PHE A 442 9.42 -0.60 5.50
N PHE A 443 9.53 -1.59 4.61
CA PHE A 443 8.89 -2.90 4.78
C PHE A 443 9.45 -3.69 5.96
N ALA A 444 10.75 -3.62 6.24
CA ALA A 444 11.35 -4.32 7.38
C ALA A 444 10.65 -3.98 8.71
N ASN A 445 10.38 -2.70 8.92
CA ASN A 445 9.65 -2.21 10.08
C ASN A 445 8.16 -2.56 10.01
N GLY A 446 7.53 -2.48 8.83
CA GLY A 446 6.13 -2.90 8.66
C GLY A 446 5.88 -4.37 9.00
N LEU A 447 6.75 -5.26 8.50
CA LEU A 447 6.72 -6.70 8.78
C LEU A 447 6.86 -7.03 10.27
N GLU A 448 7.67 -6.24 10.98
CA GLU A 448 7.93 -6.37 12.42
C GLU A 448 6.80 -5.79 13.30
N LEU A 449 6.20 -4.66 12.90
CA LEU A 449 5.27 -3.88 13.72
C LEU A 449 3.79 -4.21 13.49
N SER A 450 3.42 -4.78 12.34
CA SER A 450 2.01 -5.01 11.99
C SER A 450 1.75 -6.29 11.17
N ILE A 451 2.50 -6.54 10.09
CA ILE A 451 2.10 -7.55 9.08
C ILE A 451 2.21 -8.98 9.61
N GLU A 452 3.39 -9.39 10.12
CA GLU A 452 3.56 -10.77 10.64
C GLU A 452 2.81 -10.99 11.97
N ASN A 453 2.49 -9.90 12.69
CA ASN A 453 1.74 -9.91 13.94
C ASN A 453 0.23 -9.93 13.66
N ASP A 454 -0.27 -11.05 13.13
CA ASP A 454 -1.70 -11.31 12.91
C ASP A 454 -2.44 -10.22 12.09
N GLU A 455 -1.73 -9.53 11.19
CA GLU A 455 -2.26 -8.41 10.39
C GLU A 455 -2.84 -7.25 11.20
N MET A 456 -2.28 -6.96 12.38
CA MET A 456 -2.77 -5.88 13.24
C MET A 456 -2.48 -4.49 12.67
N CYS A 457 -3.52 -3.68 12.49
CA CYS A 457 -3.41 -2.27 12.11
C CYS A 457 -3.12 -1.37 13.31
N ASP A 458 -3.68 -1.71 14.47
CA ASP A 458 -3.52 -1.04 15.75
C ASP A 458 -2.40 -1.68 16.56
N GLU A 459 -1.89 -0.96 17.55
CA GLU A 459 -0.94 -1.47 18.53
C GLU A 459 -1.63 -2.42 19.52
N PRO A 460 -1.14 -3.67 19.70
CA PRO A 460 -1.73 -4.60 20.65
C PRO A 460 -1.37 -4.26 22.11
N ASN A 461 -2.24 -4.65 23.03
CA ASN A 461 -1.99 -4.49 24.46
C ASN A 461 -1.17 -5.67 25.01
N GLU A 462 0.15 -5.63 24.87
CA GLU A 462 1.04 -6.77 25.20
C GLU A 462 2.01 -6.49 26.36
N TYR A 463 1.98 -5.29 26.95
CA TYR A 463 2.97 -4.84 27.92
C TYR A 463 2.53 -5.08 29.37
N GLU A 464 3.29 -5.93 30.08
CA GLU A 464 3.01 -6.32 31.45
C GLU A 464 3.64 -5.38 32.50
N VAL A 465 2.88 -5.12 33.56
CA VAL A 465 3.29 -4.48 34.80
C VAL A 465 2.99 -5.47 35.92
N PHE A 466 4.03 -5.97 36.60
CA PHE A 466 3.93 -7.03 37.62
C PHE A 466 3.05 -8.23 37.18
N ASP A 467 3.47 -8.88 36.09
CA ASP A 467 2.90 -10.13 35.55
C ASP A 467 1.42 -10.00 35.10
N LYS A 468 0.98 -8.78 34.76
CA LYS A 468 -0.40 -8.41 34.40
C LYS A 468 -0.41 -7.31 33.36
N ILE A 469 -1.37 -7.31 32.43
CA ILE A 469 -1.43 -6.30 31.35
C ILE A 469 -2.45 -5.19 31.72
N PRO A 470 -2.02 -3.95 32.01
CA PRO A 470 -2.94 -2.84 32.31
C PRO A 470 -3.83 -2.47 31.12
N ILE A 471 -5.11 -2.21 31.36
CA ILE A 471 -6.01 -1.65 30.32
C ILE A 471 -5.70 -0.15 30.08
N SER A 472 -5.11 0.53 31.07
CA SER A 472 -4.59 1.89 30.96
C SER A 472 -3.31 2.02 30.10
N ASN A 473 -2.75 0.92 29.59
CA ASN A 473 -1.74 0.95 28.53
C ASN A 473 -2.23 1.67 27.26
N SER A 474 -3.54 1.85 27.08
CA SER A 474 -4.13 2.69 26.03
C SER A 474 -3.61 4.14 26.08
N CYS A 475 -3.19 4.65 27.24
CA CYS A 475 -2.53 5.95 27.41
C CYS A 475 -1.03 5.95 27.07
N GLY A 476 -0.44 4.77 26.87
CA GLY A 476 1.00 4.60 26.79
C GLY A 476 1.48 3.27 27.40
N SER A 477 2.20 2.49 26.62
CA SER A 477 3.02 1.35 27.02
C SER A 477 4.46 1.77 27.35
N GLN A 478 5.24 0.93 28.03
CA GLN A 478 6.69 1.12 28.22
C GLN A 478 7.10 2.46 28.88
N GLY A 479 6.20 3.08 29.65
CA GLY A 479 6.38 4.42 30.24
C GLY A 479 6.29 5.58 29.24
N LEU A 480 5.93 5.33 27.98
CA LEU A 480 5.51 6.34 27.01
C LEU A 480 4.15 6.95 27.41
N SER A 481 3.85 8.15 26.91
CA SER A 481 2.58 8.83 27.19
C SER A 481 2.02 9.48 25.93
N TYR A 482 1.06 8.82 25.27
CA TYR A 482 0.67 9.16 23.89
C TYR A 482 0.00 10.53 23.76
N GLN A 483 -0.78 10.94 24.76
CA GLN A 483 -1.39 12.27 24.80
C GLN A 483 -0.39 13.40 25.05
N ASP A 484 0.80 13.09 25.57
CA ASP A 484 1.87 14.07 25.87
C ASP A 484 2.94 14.14 24.76
N MET A 485 2.83 13.32 23.71
CA MET A 485 3.67 13.33 22.51
C MET A 485 3.34 14.53 21.59
N VAL A 486 3.57 15.75 22.09
CA VAL A 486 3.41 17.01 21.35
C VAL A 486 4.53 17.22 20.32
N CYS A 487 4.30 18.08 19.33
CA CYS A 487 5.27 18.29 18.25
C CYS A 487 6.43 19.21 18.63
N ASP A 488 7.67 18.72 18.49
CA ASP A 488 8.90 19.53 18.46
C ASP A 488 8.71 20.76 17.53
N GLY A 489 8.90 21.97 18.05
CA GLY A 489 8.99 23.21 17.28
C GLY A 489 7.67 23.79 16.72
N ASN A 490 6.59 23.01 16.57
CA ASN A 490 5.29 23.50 16.13
C ASN A 490 4.13 22.79 16.86
N PRO A 491 3.77 23.22 18.08
CA PRO A 491 2.70 22.59 18.86
C PRO A 491 1.31 22.71 18.20
N ASP A 492 1.08 23.73 17.37
CA ASP A 492 -0.19 23.94 16.66
C ASP A 492 -0.47 22.88 15.57
N MET A 493 0.52 22.03 15.26
CA MET A 493 0.34 20.84 14.42
C MET A 493 -0.24 19.65 15.18
N ALA A 494 -0.07 19.54 16.50
CA ALA A 494 -0.57 18.39 17.26
C ALA A 494 -2.11 18.39 17.35
N CYS A 495 -2.70 17.21 17.50
CA CYS A 495 -4.13 17.11 17.83
C CYS A 495 -4.40 17.62 19.26
N PRO A 496 -5.54 18.32 19.49
CA PRO A 496 -6.01 18.57 20.84
C PRO A 496 -6.41 17.24 21.51
N VAL A 497 -6.09 17.10 22.79
CA VAL A 497 -6.58 15.97 23.61
C VAL A 497 -8.03 16.23 23.97
N ASP A 498 -8.96 15.40 23.48
CA ASP A 498 -10.35 15.42 23.94
C ASP A 498 -10.57 14.38 25.05
N ASP A 499 -10.82 14.89 26.25
CA ASP A 499 -11.17 14.14 27.45
C ASP A 499 -12.49 13.35 27.34
N ASN A 500 -13.30 13.61 26.30
CA ASN A 500 -14.61 13.00 26.06
C ASN A 500 -14.62 11.98 24.92
N MET A 501 -13.53 11.85 24.16
CA MET A 501 -13.44 10.93 23.02
C MET A 501 -13.61 9.47 23.51
N ILE A 502 -14.34 8.67 22.73
CA ILE A 502 -14.63 7.26 23.02
C ILE A 502 -14.27 6.41 21.82
N MET A 503 -13.29 5.54 22.00
CA MET A 503 -12.73 4.75 20.91
C MET A 503 -12.27 3.40 21.44
N THR A 504 -12.33 2.40 20.57
CA THR A 504 -11.77 1.07 20.82
C THR A 504 -11.09 0.67 19.51
N ALA A 505 -9.88 0.14 19.60
CA ALA A 505 -9.08 -0.25 18.44
C ALA A 505 -9.88 -1.20 17.54
N ALA A 506 -9.88 -0.96 16.22
CA ALA A 506 -10.59 -1.82 15.30
C ALA A 506 -9.92 -3.19 15.21
N THR A 507 -8.60 -3.23 15.26
CA THR A 507 -7.79 -4.46 15.34
C THR A 507 -7.11 -4.62 16.71
N TYR A 508 -6.71 -5.85 17.01
CA TYR A 508 -6.01 -6.27 18.22
C TYR A 508 -5.50 -7.70 17.98
N ASN A 509 -4.71 -8.27 18.89
CA ASN A 509 -4.13 -9.61 18.72
C ASN A 509 -5.20 -10.70 18.93
N ARG A 510 -5.55 -11.45 17.88
CA ARG A 510 -6.61 -12.48 17.93
C ARG A 510 -6.16 -13.82 18.52
N ARG A 511 -4.91 -13.94 18.98
CA ARG A 511 -4.41 -15.17 19.65
C ARG A 511 -5.18 -15.43 20.94
N VAL A 512 -5.42 -16.71 21.23
CA VAL A 512 -6.08 -17.14 22.48
C VAL A 512 -5.18 -16.79 23.68
N GLY A 513 -5.71 -16.01 24.62
CA GLY A 513 -4.97 -15.52 25.79
C GLY A 513 -4.49 -14.06 25.69
N SER A 514 -4.46 -13.49 24.48
CA SER A 514 -4.12 -12.07 24.27
C SER A 514 -5.15 -11.13 24.89
N ALA A 515 -4.67 -9.98 25.35
CA ALA A 515 -5.49 -8.94 25.95
C ALA A 515 -6.48 -8.29 24.95
N PRO A 516 -7.59 -7.70 25.45
CA PRO A 516 -8.55 -6.99 24.62
C PRO A 516 -7.95 -5.78 23.89
N ALA A 517 -8.64 -5.37 22.83
CA ALA A 517 -8.38 -4.12 22.10
C ALA A 517 -8.19 -2.91 23.02
N LEU A 518 -7.21 -2.05 22.68
CA LEU A 518 -6.98 -0.78 23.38
C LEU A 518 -8.22 0.11 23.30
N GLN A 519 -8.49 0.89 24.35
CA GLN A 519 -9.68 1.73 24.42
C GLN A 519 -9.49 3.02 25.23
N CYS A 520 -10.26 4.04 24.87
CA CYS A 520 -10.33 5.32 25.58
C CYS A 520 -11.78 5.73 25.85
N ALA A 521 -12.01 6.44 26.96
CA ALA A 521 -13.29 6.98 27.37
C ALA A 521 -13.13 8.07 28.46
N PRO A 522 -14.08 9.01 28.62
CA PRO A 522 -14.08 9.94 29.75
C PRO A 522 -14.26 9.23 31.09
N LYS A 523 -13.71 9.82 32.16
CA LYS A 523 -13.88 9.35 33.54
C LYS A 523 -15.32 9.30 34.05
N SER A 524 -16.27 9.92 33.34
CA SER A 524 -17.71 9.80 33.59
C SER A 524 -18.32 8.48 33.10
N LYS A 525 -17.63 7.75 32.21
CA LYS A 525 -18.02 6.43 31.68
C LYS A 525 -17.10 5.32 32.21
N LEU A 526 -15.78 5.54 32.25
CA LEU A 526 -14.81 4.64 32.89
C LEU A 526 -13.98 5.42 33.94
N PRO A 527 -14.42 5.47 35.22
CA PRO A 527 -13.74 6.24 36.27
C PRO A 527 -12.33 5.74 36.59
N PHE A 528 -12.12 4.43 36.44
CA PHE A 528 -10.83 3.76 36.45
C PHE A 528 -10.91 2.50 35.57
N THR A 529 -9.76 1.89 35.30
CA THR A 529 -9.60 0.63 34.56
C THR A 529 -8.80 -0.38 35.37
N GLY A 530 -9.01 -1.67 35.08
CA GLY A 530 -8.29 -2.78 35.69
C GLY A 530 -7.14 -3.30 34.82
N PHE A 531 -6.90 -4.61 34.93
CA PHE A 531 -5.90 -5.36 34.16
C PHE A 531 -6.53 -6.56 33.45
N TRP A 532 -5.90 -7.01 32.37
CA TRP A 532 -6.11 -8.32 31.78
C TRP A 532 -5.27 -9.36 32.53
N ASP A 533 -5.90 -10.48 32.86
CA ASP A 533 -5.32 -11.63 33.52
C ASP A 533 -5.11 -12.74 32.47
N SER A 534 -3.87 -12.93 32.04
CA SER A 534 -3.50 -13.86 30.96
C SER A 534 -3.65 -15.33 31.35
N GLU A 535 -3.61 -15.68 32.65
CA GLU A 535 -3.87 -17.05 33.13
C GLU A 535 -5.37 -17.38 33.13
N LEU A 536 -6.21 -16.41 33.50
CA LEU A 536 -7.67 -16.57 33.58
C LEU A 536 -8.41 -16.19 32.29
N ILE A 537 -7.71 -15.61 31.30
CA ILE A 537 -8.24 -15.14 30.01
C ILE A 537 -9.45 -14.20 30.21
N ARG A 538 -9.32 -13.23 31.14
CA ARG A 538 -10.36 -12.24 31.44
C ARG A 538 -9.82 -10.92 31.98
N GLU A 539 -10.68 -9.91 31.99
CA GLU A 539 -10.38 -8.58 32.53
C GLU A 539 -10.92 -8.42 33.97
N GLU A 540 -10.04 -8.08 34.92
CA GLU A 540 -10.41 -7.84 36.33
C GLU A 540 -10.67 -6.36 36.60
N LYS A 541 -11.91 -5.94 36.36
CA LYS A 541 -12.39 -4.54 36.46
C LYS A 541 -12.63 -4.00 37.88
N LYS A 542 -12.35 -4.78 38.94
CA LYS A 542 -12.72 -4.41 40.32
C LYS A 542 -11.75 -3.45 41.00
N ASP A 543 -10.46 -3.67 40.76
CA ASP A 543 -9.37 -2.94 41.39
C ASP A 543 -8.71 -2.03 40.35
N ALA A 544 -8.52 -0.75 40.72
CA ALA A 544 -7.86 0.21 39.84
C ALA A 544 -6.39 -0.17 39.64
N TYR A 545 -6.01 -0.50 38.40
CA TYR A 545 -4.68 -1.00 38.06
C TYR A 545 -3.90 0.03 37.25
N ALA A 546 -2.63 0.22 37.59
CA ALA A 546 -1.79 1.26 37.00
C ALA A 546 -0.93 0.71 35.85
N ASN A 547 -0.78 1.51 34.79
CA ASN A 547 0.34 1.33 33.86
C ASN A 547 1.65 1.87 34.48
N GLU A 548 2.77 1.73 33.76
CA GLU A 548 4.09 2.21 34.22
C GLU A 548 4.10 3.71 34.58
N ASN A 549 3.24 4.51 33.96
CA ASN A 549 3.08 5.94 34.23
C ASN A 549 2.10 6.28 35.37
N GLY A 550 1.62 5.28 36.12
CA GLY A 550 0.70 5.46 37.24
C GLY A 550 -0.74 5.79 36.83
N ARG A 551 -1.08 5.74 35.53
CA ARG A 551 -2.46 5.96 35.06
C ARG A 551 -3.30 4.73 35.35
N VAL A 552 -4.42 4.95 36.03
CA VAL A 552 -5.46 3.95 36.32
C VAL A 552 -6.73 4.22 35.50
N ASP A 553 -6.65 5.02 34.45
CA ASP A 553 -7.78 5.51 33.66
C ASP A 553 -7.36 5.73 32.20
N VAL A 554 -8.34 5.78 31.28
CA VAL A 554 -8.13 5.90 29.83
C VAL A 554 -8.69 7.18 29.21
N GLN A 555 -8.79 8.25 30.01
CA GLN A 555 -9.27 9.55 29.53
C GLN A 555 -8.21 10.29 28.70
N GLY A 556 -8.61 10.79 27.52
CA GLY A 556 -7.72 11.48 26.58
C GLY A 556 -6.77 10.55 25.80
N CYS A 557 -6.91 9.22 25.95
CA CYS A 557 -5.89 8.23 25.61
C CYS A 557 -6.12 7.50 24.27
N CYS A 558 -6.65 8.16 23.24
CA CYS A 558 -7.08 7.49 22.00
C CYS A 558 -5.95 7.30 20.95
N TRP A 559 -4.70 7.53 21.37
CA TRP A 559 -3.57 7.87 20.49
C TRP A 559 -2.52 6.76 20.35
N TRP A 560 -2.91 5.50 20.56
CA TRP A 560 -2.05 4.32 20.33
C TRP A 560 -1.65 4.17 18.85
N GLY A 561 -0.62 3.33 18.60
CA GLY A 561 -0.09 3.08 17.26
C GLY A 561 -1.15 2.62 16.27
N ARG A 562 -1.11 3.16 15.04
CA ARG A 562 -1.95 2.74 13.91
C ARG A 562 -1.24 2.73 12.55
N GLY A 563 -1.75 1.90 11.64
CA GLY A 563 -1.22 1.71 10.29
C GLY A 563 0.06 0.88 10.28
N VAL A 564 0.64 0.66 9.10
CA VAL A 564 1.72 -0.33 8.92
C VAL A 564 2.96 -0.08 9.79
N LEU A 565 3.23 1.17 10.18
CA LEU A 565 4.36 1.55 11.05
C LEU A 565 3.95 1.95 12.49
N GLN A 566 2.76 1.58 12.95
CA GLN A 566 2.27 1.82 14.31
C GLN A 566 2.40 3.29 14.77
N THR A 567 1.88 4.19 13.93
CA THR A 567 1.92 5.66 14.11
C THR A 567 1.15 6.05 15.37
N LYS A 568 1.85 6.52 16.41
CA LYS A 568 1.29 6.84 17.74
C LYS A 568 1.48 8.30 18.15
N GLY A 569 0.65 8.78 19.07
CA GLY A 569 0.76 10.07 19.74
C GLY A 569 0.15 11.28 19.01
N VAL A 570 -0.29 12.28 19.80
CA VAL A 570 -1.04 13.46 19.31
C VAL A 570 -0.33 14.26 18.22
N CYS A 571 1.00 14.33 18.23
CA CYS A 571 1.75 14.99 17.15
C CYS A 571 1.60 14.28 15.81
N ASN A 572 1.70 12.95 15.76
CA ASN A 572 1.76 12.23 14.49
C ASN A 572 0.37 12.18 13.81
N PHE A 573 -0.70 11.94 14.56
CA PHE A 573 -2.06 12.11 14.05
C PHE A 573 -2.37 13.57 13.67
N GLY A 574 -1.82 14.53 14.43
CA GLY A 574 -1.92 15.96 14.12
C GLY A 574 -1.25 16.33 12.79
N LYS A 575 -0.05 15.81 12.53
CA LYS A 575 0.65 15.91 11.25
C LYS A 575 -0.13 15.24 10.12
N LEU A 576 -0.70 14.04 10.31
CA LEU A 576 -1.54 13.38 9.30
C LEU A 576 -2.75 14.24 8.95
N ASN A 577 -3.48 14.76 9.94
CA ASN A 577 -4.60 15.68 9.71
C ASN A 577 -4.14 16.97 9.00
N TYR A 578 -3.03 17.55 9.45
CA TYR A 578 -2.45 18.74 8.86
C TYR A 578 -2.04 18.54 7.40
N TYR A 579 -1.36 17.45 7.02
CA TYR A 579 -0.81 17.28 5.67
C TYR A 579 -1.74 16.57 4.69
N ILE A 580 -2.58 15.62 5.13
CA ILE A 580 -3.38 14.77 4.22
C ILE A 580 -4.85 14.57 4.63
N GLY A 581 -5.32 15.16 5.74
CA GLY A 581 -6.68 15.00 6.27
C GLY A 581 -7.60 16.21 6.11
N ALA A 582 -8.63 16.28 6.96
CA ALA A 582 -9.62 17.36 6.99
C ALA A 582 -9.00 18.73 7.30
N LYS A 583 -8.00 18.82 8.20
CA LYS A 583 -7.29 20.08 8.49
C LYS A 583 -6.53 20.61 7.26
N ALA A 584 -5.95 19.73 6.44
CA ALA A 584 -5.37 20.12 5.15
C ALA A 584 -6.42 20.77 4.23
N ALA A 585 -7.62 20.18 4.13
CA ALA A 585 -8.70 20.70 3.30
C ALA A 585 -9.30 22.01 3.85
N ALA A 586 -9.47 22.12 5.18
CA ALA A 586 -9.97 23.31 5.86
C ALA A 586 -9.03 24.52 5.71
N ASP A 587 -7.71 24.29 5.74
CA ASP A 587 -6.68 25.30 5.46
C ASP A 587 -6.58 25.66 3.95
N GLY A 588 -7.38 25.03 3.08
CA GLY A 588 -7.37 25.25 1.63
C GLY A 588 -6.15 24.65 0.92
N ARG A 589 -5.43 23.72 1.56
CA ARG A 589 -4.28 23.01 1.02
C ARG A 589 -4.75 21.71 0.34
N GLN A 590 -3.92 21.11 -0.52
CA GLN A 590 -4.31 19.85 -1.17
C GLN A 590 -4.32 18.72 -0.14
N SER A 591 -5.49 18.13 0.07
CA SER A 591 -5.68 16.95 0.92
C SER A 591 -5.84 15.69 0.07
N LEU A 592 -5.43 14.53 0.59
CA LEU A 592 -5.76 13.23 0.00
C LEU A 592 -7.09 12.69 0.56
N PHE A 593 -7.39 13.01 1.81
CA PHE A 593 -8.55 12.54 2.57
C PHE A 593 -9.28 13.74 3.20
N PRO A 594 -9.91 14.60 2.37
CA PRO A 594 -10.46 15.89 2.80
C PRO A 594 -11.64 15.79 3.80
N ASP A 595 -12.25 14.61 3.89
CA ASP A 595 -13.34 14.24 4.79
C ASP A 595 -12.86 13.52 6.06
N VAL A 596 -11.59 13.15 6.16
CA VAL A 596 -11.02 12.38 7.27
C VAL A 596 -10.30 13.29 8.27
N ASP A 597 -10.95 13.57 9.40
CA ASP A 597 -10.29 14.23 10.53
C ASP A 597 -9.63 13.20 11.46
N PHE A 598 -8.31 13.02 11.32
CA PHE A 598 -7.52 12.11 12.16
C PHE A 598 -7.35 12.57 13.62
N CYS A 599 -7.78 13.79 13.98
CA CYS A 599 -7.79 14.26 15.37
C CYS A 599 -9.14 14.03 16.07
N ILE A 600 -10.25 13.95 15.34
CA ILE A 600 -11.55 13.54 15.87
C ILE A 600 -11.69 12.02 15.80
N ASN A 601 -11.17 11.40 14.74
CA ASN A 601 -11.27 9.96 14.51
C ASN A 601 -9.93 9.35 14.04
N PRO A 602 -8.92 9.15 14.91
CA PRO A 602 -7.69 8.44 14.54
C PRO A 602 -7.92 6.98 14.09
N GLU A 603 -9.03 6.34 14.50
CA GLU A 603 -9.45 5.00 14.03
C GLU A 603 -9.73 4.93 12.52
N SER A 604 -9.91 6.08 11.87
CA SER A 604 -10.08 6.17 10.41
C SER A 604 -8.95 5.49 9.62
N VAL A 605 -7.74 5.42 10.17
CA VAL A 605 -6.61 4.68 9.57
C VAL A 605 -6.93 3.19 9.40
N CYS A 606 -7.59 2.58 10.39
CA CYS A 606 -7.78 1.13 10.47
C CYS A 606 -9.20 0.66 10.08
N ALA A 607 -10.21 1.53 10.20
CA ALA A 607 -11.63 1.19 10.06
C ALA A 607 -12.42 1.95 8.98
N SER A 608 -11.91 3.05 8.40
CA SER A 608 -12.69 3.85 7.43
C SER A 608 -12.87 3.16 6.06
N GLN A 609 -13.67 3.77 5.19
CA GLN A 609 -13.75 3.41 3.77
C GLN A 609 -12.39 3.45 3.05
N TYR A 610 -11.43 4.24 3.56
CA TYR A 610 -10.09 4.39 2.97
C TYR A 610 -9.03 3.50 3.61
N LYS A 611 -9.37 2.61 4.56
CA LYS A 611 -8.40 1.82 5.34
C LYS A 611 -7.32 1.12 4.50
N HIS A 612 -7.71 0.52 3.37
CA HIS A 612 -6.79 -0.13 2.41
C HIS A 612 -5.65 0.80 1.92
N GLU A 613 -5.95 2.08 1.66
CA GLU A 613 -4.94 3.10 1.33
C GLU A 613 -4.28 3.72 2.56
N LEU A 614 -5.06 4.04 3.61
CA LEU A 614 -4.58 4.75 4.80
C LEU A 614 -3.57 3.95 5.63
N ILE A 615 -3.69 2.63 5.69
CA ILE A 615 -2.75 1.74 6.38
C ILE A 615 -1.33 1.90 5.84
N TRP A 616 -1.19 2.00 4.51
CA TRP A 616 0.09 2.24 3.85
C TRP A 616 0.48 3.72 3.87
N MET A 617 -0.44 4.64 3.59
CA MET A 617 -0.13 6.08 3.49
C MET A 617 0.25 6.72 4.82
N SER A 618 -0.39 6.32 5.93
CA SER A 618 0.01 6.78 7.27
C SER A 618 1.45 6.38 7.60
N GLY A 619 1.82 5.13 7.29
CA GLY A 619 3.18 4.64 7.43
C GLY A 619 4.16 5.35 6.50
N LEU A 620 3.83 5.51 5.21
CA LEU A 620 4.72 6.18 4.24
C LEU A 620 4.97 7.64 4.65
N PHE A 621 3.92 8.35 5.09
CA PHE A 621 4.04 9.69 5.67
C PHE A 621 4.96 9.67 6.89
N ALA A 622 4.70 8.82 7.89
CA ALA A 622 5.50 8.73 9.11
C ALA A 622 6.96 8.36 8.84
N PHE A 623 7.24 7.51 7.84
CA PHE A 623 8.59 7.16 7.44
C PHE A 623 9.32 8.36 6.81
N ILE A 624 8.66 9.13 5.94
CA ILE A 624 9.28 10.31 5.33
C ILE A 624 9.55 11.40 6.40
N ASP A 625 8.54 11.70 7.22
CA ASP A 625 8.60 12.72 8.27
C ASP A 625 9.63 12.41 9.36
N ARG A 626 9.82 11.13 9.72
CA ARG A 626 10.65 10.73 10.88
C ARG A 626 11.97 10.05 10.52
N VAL A 627 12.03 9.29 9.43
CA VAL A 627 13.23 8.55 8.99
C VAL A 627 13.93 9.25 7.83
N GLN A 628 13.21 9.52 6.72
CA GLN A 628 13.83 10.07 5.51
C GLN A 628 14.36 11.50 5.71
N SER A 629 13.68 12.29 6.55
CA SER A 629 14.11 13.63 6.99
C SER A 629 15.30 13.63 7.96
N TYR A 630 15.67 12.47 8.53
CA TYR A 630 16.44 12.42 9.76
C TYR A 630 17.88 12.90 9.57
N ASN A 631 18.22 14.00 10.23
CA ASN A 631 19.54 14.60 10.26
C ASN A 631 19.83 15.14 11.68
N ARG A 632 20.25 14.26 12.60
CA ARG A 632 20.48 14.59 14.02
C ARG A 632 21.69 13.82 14.56
N GLY A 633 22.49 14.44 15.42
CA GLY A 633 23.62 13.79 16.12
C GLY A 633 24.82 13.37 15.25
N GLY A 634 24.89 13.84 13.99
CA GLY A 634 25.90 13.43 13.01
C GLY A 634 25.42 12.30 12.07
N PHE A 635 24.30 11.64 12.38
CA PHE A 635 23.65 10.70 11.48
C PHE A 635 22.68 11.47 10.54
N ASN A 636 22.83 11.24 9.22
CA ASN A 636 21.94 11.72 8.18
C ASN A 636 21.43 10.51 7.37
N TYR A 637 20.13 10.24 7.39
CA TYR A 637 19.56 9.03 6.78
C TYR A 637 19.89 8.92 5.29
N MET A 638 19.69 10.00 4.53
CA MET A 638 19.90 10.00 3.08
C MET A 638 21.36 9.73 2.68
N LYS A 639 22.31 10.18 3.49
CA LYS A 639 23.74 9.84 3.35
C LYS A 639 23.99 8.37 3.68
N GLN A 640 23.55 7.91 4.86
CA GLN A 640 23.81 6.54 5.31
C GLN A 640 23.15 5.49 4.41
N LEU A 641 21.95 5.76 3.86
CA LEU A 641 21.30 4.91 2.86
C LEU A 641 22.13 4.75 1.58
N LYS A 642 22.78 5.83 1.11
CA LYS A 642 23.69 5.75 -0.06
C LYS A 642 24.96 4.97 0.27
N GLU A 643 25.56 5.17 1.44
CA GLU A 643 26.74 4.41 1.90
C GLU A 643 26.41 2.90 2.09
N TYR A 644 25.24 2.58 2.62
CA TYR A 644 24.73 1.21 2.76
C TYR A 644 24.54 0.49 1.42
N ALA A 645 23.97 1.20 0.43
CA ALA A 645 23.77 0.68 -0.92
C ALA A 645 25.08 0.56 -1.71
N ASP A 646 25.96 1.56 -1.67
CA ASP A 646 27.31 1.52 -2.25
C ASP A 646 28.16 0.42 -1.58
N GLY A 647 27.92 0.12 -0.30
CA GLY A 647 28.49 -0.99 0.46
C GLY A 647 27.89 -2.37 0.16
N GLY A 648 26.86 -2.47 -0.69
CA GLY A 648 26.25 -3.73 -1.13
C GLY A 648 25.27 -4.36 -0.13
N PHE A 649 24.59 -3.54 0.67
CA PHE A 649 23.47 -3.94 1.56
C PHE A 649 23.86 -4.95 2.68
N ARG A 650 25.01 -4.73 3.35
CA ARG A 650 25.59 -5.69 4.33
C ARG A 650 25.83 -5.16 5.75
N ASP A 651 25.37 -3.96 6.07
CA ASP A 651 25.56 -3.39 7.40
C ASP A 651 24.31 -3.51 8.27
N ASP A 652 24.38 -4.38 9.27
CA ASP A 652 23.32 -4.60 10.25
C ASP A 652 23.10 -3.35 11.13
N LEU A 653 24.14 -2.52 11.34
CA LEU A 653 24.07 -1.34 12.21
C LEU A 653 23.14 -0.27 11.63
N PHE A 654 23.29 0.07 10.35
CA PHE A 654 22.38 0.99 9.66
C PHE A 654 20.91 0.57 9.79
N ILE A 655 20.61 -0.73 9.65
CA ILE A 655 19.23 -1.24 9.74
C ILE A 655 18.68 -1.06 11.17
N ARG A 656 19.49 -1.32 12.19
CA ARG A 656 19.15 -1.10 13.61
C ARG A 656 18.91 0.37 13.92
N GLU A 657 19.83 1.25 13.49
CA GLU A 657 19.72 2.69 13.64
C GLU A 657 18.41 3.23 13.01
N VAL A 658 18.02 2.72 11.85
CA VAL A 658 16.76 3.06 11.17
C VAL A 658 15.53 2.57 11.95
N GLY A 659 15.55 1.33 12.45
CA GLY A 659 14.49 0.81 13.32
C GLY A 659 14.34 1.63 14.62
N ASN A 660 15.46 2.02 15.24
CA ASN A 660 15.46 2.85 16.44
C ASN A 660 14.92 4.26 16.17
N ILE A 661 15.22 4.88 15.00
CA ILE A 661 14.60 6.15 14.59
C ILE A 661 13.08 6.01 14.50
N LEU A 662 12.56 4.94 13.89
CA LEU A 662 11.13 4.77 13.70
C LEU A 662 10.39 4.38 14.99
N LYS A 663 10.91 3.45 15.79
CA LYS A 663 10.26 3.03 17.04
C LYS A 663 10.35 4.12 18.11
N ILE A 664 11.49 4.78 18.25
CA ILE A 664 11.88 5.55 19.44
C ILE A 664 12.19 7.03 19.15
N GLY A 665 12.47 7.38 17.89
CA GLY A 665 12.77 8.76 17.47
C GLY A 665 14.25 9.12 17.39
N CYS A 666 15.18 8.18 17.61
CA CYS A 666 16.60 8.43 17.38
C CYS A 666 17.41 7.17 17.04
N HIS A 667 18.51 7.35 16.30
CA HIS A 667 19.39 6.26 15.85
C HIS A 667 20.15 5.57 17.00
N ASN A 668 20.64 6.37 17.96
CA ASN A 668 21.37 5.93 19.14
C ASN A 668 20.50 6.07 20.41
N PRO A 669 19.70 5.06 20.79
CA PRO A 669 18.94 5.07 22.04
C PRO A 669 19.86 5.03 23.29
N PRO A 670 19.40 5.46 24.46
CA PRO A 670 18.02 5.90 24.75
C PRO A 670 17.68 7.31 24.23
N CYS A 671 16.47 7.48 23.70
CA CYS A 671 16.03 8.72 23.05
C CYS A 671 15.25 9.63 24.03
N GLN A 672 15.71 10.87 24.22
CA GLN A 672 15.08 11.83 25.14
C GLN A 672 13.65 12.22 24.73
N ASN A 673 13.41 12.44 23.43
CA ASN A 673 12.10 12.84 22.90
C ASN A 673 11.20 11.64 22.56
N ALA A 674 11.42 10.47 23.17
CA ALA A 674 10.60 9.27 22.93
C ALA A 674 9.13 9.43 23.38
N GLY A 675 8.84 10.35 24.30
CA GLY A 675 7.52 10.54 24.91
C GLY A 675 7.38 9.97 26.32
N CYS A 676 8.50 9.72 27.02
CA CYS A 676 8.48 9.33 28.44
C CYS A 676 8.00 10.47 29.35
N LEU A 677 7.17 10.17 30.37
CA LEU A 677 6.91 11.14 31.46
C LEU A 677 8.12 11.31 32.39
N THR A 678 8.88 10.24 32.62
CA THR A 678 10.14 10.24 33.38
C THR A 678 11.20 9.59 32.51
N TYR A 679 12.28 10.32 32.24
CA TYR A 679 13.37 9.84 31.37
C TYR A 679 14.53 9.24 32.19
N PRO A 680 15.09 8.08 31.80
CA PRO A 680 14.63 7.19 30.73
C PRO A 680 13.45 6.30 31.19
N CYS A 681 12.53 6.02 30.26
CA CYS A 681 11.53 4.95 30.38
C CYS A 681 11.92 3.77 29.48
N ALA A 682 11.22 2.62 29.59
CA ALA A 682 11.53 1.44 28.79
C ALA A 682 11.41 1.74 27.28
N GLY A 683 10.35 2.44 26.86
CA GLY A 683 10.08 2.83 25.48
C GLY A 683 10.98 3.93 24.93
N ALA A 684 11.96 4.42 25.70
CA ALA A 684 13.10 5.16 25.17
C ALA A 684 14.23 4.25 24.66
N SER A 685 14.13 2.93 24.84
CA SER A 685 15.11 1.92 24.43
C SER A 685 14.46 0.87 23.50
N ASN A 686 15.25 0.03 22.84
CA ASN A 686 14.75 -1.08 22.02
C ASN A 686 15.09 -2.41 22.71
N ASP A 687 14.09 -3.26 22.94
CA ASP A 687 14.27 -4.55 23.60
C ASP A 687 14.73 -5.66 22.64
N ASP A 688 14.40 -5.56 21.34
CA ASP A 688 15.04 -6.36 20.28
C ASP A 688 15.38 -5.50 19.05
N GLU A 689 16.67 -5.25 18.88
CA GLU A 689 17.22 -4.58 17.71
C GLU A 689 17.38 -5.52 16.49
N ASN A 690 17.31 -6.84 16.65
CA ASN A 690 17.64 -7.80 15.58
C ASN A 690 16.42 -8.27 14.78
N ALA A 691 15.20 -8.20 15.32
CA ALA A 691 13.98 -8.58 14.62
C ALA A 691 13.84 -7.83 13.27
N VAL A 692 13.91 -6.48 13.27
CA VAL A 692 13.93 -5.64 12.06
C VAL A 692 15.03 -6.02 11.06
N VAL A 693 16.22 -6.43 11.55
CA VAL A 693 17.35 -6.84 10.69
C VAL A 693 17.02 -8.09 9.88
N VAL A 694 16.35 -9.07 10.50
CA VAL A 694 15.88 -10.27 9.79
C VAL A 694 14.83 -9.92 8.73
N LYS A 695 13.90 -8.99 9.02
CA LYS A 695 12.87 -8.56 8.06
C LYS A 695 13.48 -7.77 6.89
N ALA A 696 14.49 -6.95 7.14
CA ALA A 696 15.23 -6.24 6.11
C ALA A 696 15.94 -7.22 5.17
N PHE A 697 16.71 -8.19 5.68
CA PHE A 697 17.35 -9.19 4.83
C PHE A 697 16.36 -10.04 4.03
N ARG A 698 15.22 -10.42 4.63
CA ARG A 698 14.12 -11.10 3.91
C ARG A 698 13.64 -10.26 2.72
N THR A 699 13.37 -8.97 2.93
CA THR A 699 12.89 -8.05 1.88
C THR A 699 13.95 -7.76 0.80
N LEU A 700 15.22 -7.63 1.18
CA LEU A 700 16.34 -7.41 0.25
C LEU A 700 16.61 -8.62 -0.66
N ILE A 701 16.27 -9.84 -0.21
CA ILE A 701 16.35 -11.06 -1.02
C ILE A 701 15.23 -11.08 -2.08
N GLU A 702 13.97 -10.80 -1.70
CA GLU A 702 12.86 -10.78 -2.65
C GLU A 702 13.04 -9.71 -3.74
N LEU A 703 13.71 -8.60 -3.41
CA LEU A 703 14.09 -7.51 -4.33
C LEU A 703 15.39 -7.77 -5.15
N ASP A 704 15.94 -8.98 -5.15
CA ASP A 704 17.23 -9.39 -5.76
C ASP A 704 18.43 -8.47 -5.45
N LEU A 705 18.37 -7.66 -4.38
CA LEU A 705 19.46 -6.75 -4.02
C LEU A 705 20.68 -7.52 -3.46
N LEU A 706 20.45 -8.75 -2.98
CA LEU A 706 21.47 -9.66 -2.46
C LEU A 706 21.61 -10.89 -3.36
N MET A 707 22.73 -11.00 -4.08
CA MET A 707 23.04 -12.17 -4.91
C MET A 707 23.47 -13.41 -4.10
N SER A 708 22.57 -13.92 -3.25
CA SER A 708 22.63 -15.27 -2.68
C SER A 708 21.26 -15.68 -2.11
N LYS A 709 20.63 -16.73 -2.67
CA LYS A 709 19.50 -17.43 -2.00
C LYS A 709 19.94 -18.33 -0.83
N THR A 710 21.20 -18.22 -0.40
CA THR A 710 21.77 -18.93 0.75
C THR A 710 22.55 -17.95 1.63
N ILE A 711 21.85 -17.31 2.57
CA ILE A 711 22.49 -16.66 3.73
C ILE A 711 22.50 -17.70 4.87
N PRO A 712 23.67 -18.19 5.32
CA PRO A 712 23.73 -18.92 6.57
C PRO A 712 23.43 -17.97 7.73
N LEU A 713 22.50 -18.35 8.61
CA LEU A 713 22.18 -17.60 9.83
C LEU A 713 23.47 -17.28 10.60
N SER A 714 23.78 -16.00 10.75
CA SER A 714 24.98 -15.55 11.47
C SER A 714 24.80 -15.79 12.97
N PRO A 715 25.63 -16.64 13.62
CA PRO A 715 25.57 -16.78 15.08
C PRO A 715 26.07 -15.48 15.72
N GLY A 716 25.28 -14.89 16.62
CA GLY A 716 25.54 -13.57 17.21
C GLY A 716 26.99 -13.38 17.67
N GLY A 717 27.72 -12.49 16.99
CA GLY A 717 29.17 -12.32 17.14
C GLY A 717 29.56 -11.00 17.80
N THR A 718 29.85 -11.04 19.11
CA THR A 718 30.28 -9.87 19.89
C THR A 718 31.57 -9.24 19.37
N ASN A 719 31.54 -7.96 18.97
CA ASN A 719 32.72 -7.09 18.84
C ASN A 719 32.34 -5.62 19.07
N ALA A 720 32.60 -5.09 20.27
CA ALA A 720 32.45 -3.66 20.58
C ALA A 720 33.79 -2.91 20.38
N PRO A 721 33.81 -1.78 19.67
CA PRO A 721 34.90 -0.80 19.74
C PRO A 721 34.91 -0.05 21.09
N SER A 722 36.08 0.48 21.48
CA SER A 722 36.30 1.20 22.74
C SER A 722 35.88 2.68 22.69
N PRO A 723 35.73 3.36 23.86
CA PRO A 723 34.93 4.58 23.98
C PRO A 723 35.56 5.89 23.48
N SER A 724 34.69 6.88 23.30
CA SER A 724 34.96 8.23 22.81
C SER A 724 35.95 9.05 23.67
N PRO A 725 36.76 9.95 23.07
CA PRO A 725 37.54 10.94 23.80
C PRO A 725 36.68 12.01 24.49
N THR A 726 37.09 12.44 25.68
CA THR A 726 36.35 13.39 26.54
C THR A 726 36.51 14.87 26.13
N GLN A 727 35.39 15.60 26.14
CA GLN A 727 35.18 17.06 26.20
C GLN A 727 36.33 18.03 25.86
N CYS A 728 36.05 18.97 24.96
CA CYS A 728 36.54 20.35 25.11
C CYS A 728 35.64 21.12 26.09
N THR A 729 36.24 21.85 27.02
CA THR A 729 35.53 22.68 28.00
C THR A 729 35.44 24.15 27.56
N SER A 730 34.30 24.78 27.85
CA SER A 730 33.96 26.22 27.79
C SER A 730 33.70 26.90 26.43
N ASN A 731 32.51 27.52 26.39
CA ASN A 731 32.03 28.67 25.57
C ASN A 731 31.91 28.55 24.04
N CYS A 732 30.64 28.41 23.60
CA CYS A 732 29.92 29.26 22.62
C CYS A 732 28.44 28.79 22.60
N THR A 733 27.58 29.13 23.58
CA THR A 733 26.77 30.37 23.72
C THR A 733 25.84 30.72 22.53
N ASP A 734 24.61 30.23 22.66
CA ASP A 734 23.33 30.97 22.60
C ASP A 734 22.58 31.28 21.27
N GLU A 735 21.34 30.79 21.27
CA GLU A 735 20.08 31.13 20.54
C GLU A 735 19.58 32.59 20.73
N PRO A 736 18.34 33.01 20.30
CA PRO A 736 17.36 32.50 19.29
C PRO A 736 17.00 33.62 18.24
N THR A 737 15.97 33.60 17.35
CA THR A 737 14.49 33.77 17.56
C THR A 737 13.67 33.92 16.25
N PHE A 738 12.40 33.45 16.23
CA PHE A 738 11.15 33.80 15.47
C PHE A 738 11.20 34.35 14.00
N SER A 739 10.42 33.92 12.96
CA SER A 739 8.97 33.56 12.76
C SER A 739 8.00 34.75 12.52
N PRO A 740 6.76 34.62 11.93
CA PRO A 740 6.23 33.83 10.77
C PRO A 740 5.20 34.65 9.86
N ILE A 741 4.20 34.00 9.19
CA ILE A 741 2.95 34.52 8.50
C ILE A 741 3.12 35.02 7.03
N THR A 742 2.46 34.58 5.91
CA THR A 742 1.11 34.06 5.46
C THR A 742 0.00 35.12 5.16
N PRO A 743 -1.12 34.86 4.41
CA PRO A 743 -1.42 34.08 3.17
C PRO A 743 -2.00 34.98 2.01
N THR A 744 -2.77 34.57 0.96
CA THR A 744 -4.27 34.34 0.93
C THR A 744 -4.83 34.10 -0.52
N SER A 745 -5.89 33.27 -0.70
CA SER A 745 -6.93 33.17 -1.83
C SER A 745 -6.50 32.99 -3.32
N SER A 746 -7.03 32.10 -4.21
CA SER A 746 -8.33 31.37 -4.43
C SER A 746 -9.48 32.23 -5.04
N PRO A 747 -10.44 31.75 -5.90
CA PRO A 747 -10.75 30.42 -6.53
C PRO A 747 -10.77 30.49 -8.12
N SER A 748 -11.55 29.83 -9.01
CA SER A 748 -12.72 28.88 -8.99
C SER A 748 -13.06 28.13 -10.33
N MET A 749 -13.61 26.91 -10.21
CA MET A 749 -14.66 26.13 -10.97
C MET A 749 -14.93 26.15 -12.52
N ALA A 750 -14.79 24.94 -13.15
CA ALA A 750 -15.78 24.13 -13.95
C ALA A 750 -16.38 24.65 -15.31
N PRO A 751 -17.29 23.96 -16.08
CA PRO A 751 -17.96 22.61 -15.96
C PRO A 751 -18.31 21.73 -17.25
N ILE A 752 -18.48 20.39 -17.09
CA ILE A 752 -19.40 19.35 -17.74
C ILE A 752 -19.45 19.08 -19.29
N VAL A 753 -19.63 17.78 -19.73
CA VAL A 753 -20.61 17.21 -20.74
C VAL A 753 -20.22 15.78 -21.29
N VAL A 754 -21.17 14.98 -21.86
CA VAL A 754 -21.56 13.57 -21.49
C VAL A 754 -21.80 12.57 -22.70
N VAL A 755 -22.10 11.27 -22.43
CA VAL A 755 -22.77 10.16 -23.23
C VAL A 755 -22.05 9.50 -24.45
N SER A 756 -22.35 8.27 -24.95
CA SER A 756 -23.42 7.24 -24.68
C SER A 756 -23.12 5.75 -25.06
N THR A 757 -23.73 4.82 -24.29
CA THR A 757 -24.33 3.46 -24.56
C THR A 757 -24.40 2.80 -25.97
N SER A 758 -24.41 1.44 -26.08
CA SER A 758 -25.50 0.54 -26.64
C SER A 758 -25.09 -0.99 -26.68
N PRO A 759 -25.85 -2.01 -27.20
CA PRO A 759 -26.69 -2.94 -26.40
C PRO A 759 -26.49 -4.48 -26.61
N SER A 760 -27.44 -5.30 -26.13
CA SER A 760 -27.39 -6.78 -25.88
C SER A 760 -27.81 -7.74 -27.05
N VAL A 761 -27.70 -9.08 -26.84
CA VAL A 761 -27.79 -10.19 -27.81
C VAL A 761 -28.70 -11.36 -27.32
N SER A 762 -29.16 -12.22 -28.25
CA SER A 762 -30.14 -13.33 -28.08
C SER A 762 -29.58 -14.67 -27.54
N PRO A 763 -30.42 -15.54 -26.92
CA PRO A 763 -30.01 -16.75 -26.17
C PRO A 763 -29.49 -17.96 -27.00
N SER A 764 -28.81 -18.88 -26.31
CA SER A 764 -28.09 -20.04 -26.88
C SER A 764 -28.54 -21.41 -26.30
N LYS A 765 -28.11 -22.50 -26.97
CA LYS A 765 -28.34 -23.92 -26.57
C LYS A 765 -27.89 -24.29 -25.15
N GLU A 766 -27.02 -23.48 -24.55
CA GLU A 766 -26.44 -23.74 -23.24
C GLU A 766 -27.49 -23.61 -22.13
N ILE A 767 -28.43 -22.67 -22.31
CA ILE A 767 -29.54 -22.41 -21.39
C ILE A 767 -30.50 -23.61 -21.33
N ASP A 768 -30.74 -24.30 -22.44
CA ASP A 768 -31.56 -25.51 -22.50
C ASP A 768 -30.99 -26.62 -21.58
N VAL A 769 -29.66 -26.75 -21.52
CA VAL A 769 -28.96 -27.74 -20.67
C VAL A 769 -29.06 -27.37 -19.19
N LYS A 770 -28.93 -26.08 -18.85
CA LYS A 770 -29.10 -25.56 -17.48
C LYS A 770 -30.51 -25.83 -16.96
N ILE A 771 -31.52 -25.48 -17.75
CA ILE A 771 -32.94 -25.75 -17.48
C ILE A 771 -33.20 -27.25 -17.30
N ALA A 772 -32.67 -28.10 -18.19
CA ALA A 772 -32.85 -29.55 -18.10
C ALA A 772 -32.20 -30.17 -16.84
N ARG A 773 -31.00 -29.70 -16.46
CA ARG A 773 -30.32 -30.17 -15.24
C ARG A 773 -31.05 -29.70 -13.98
N PHE A 774 -31.47 -28.43 -13.93
CA PHE A 774 -32.23 -27.88 -12.83
C PHE A 774 -33.56 -28.63 -12.62
N ASN A 775 -34.35 -28.83 -13.69
CA ASN A 775 -35.62 -29.55 -13.60
C ASN A 775 -35.46 -30.99 -13.09
N ALA A 776 -34.38 -31.68 -13.44
CA ALA A 776 -34.10 -33.03 -12.90
C ALA A 776 -33.85 -33.01 -11.38
N VAL A 777 -33.11 -32.01 -10.87
CA VAL A 777 -32.91 -31.80 -9.42
C VAL A 777 -34.23 -31.43 -8.74
N LYS A 778 -34.98 -30.48 -9.30
CA LYS A 778 -36.28 -30.01 -8.80
C LYS A 778 -37.27 -31.17 -8.63
N THR A 779 -37.41 -32.04 -9.64
CA THR A 779 -38.22 -33.25 -9.55
C THR A 779 -37.72 -34.20 -8.45
N MET A 780 -36.43 -34.53 -8.41
CA MET A 780 -35.88 -35.45 -7.40
C MET A 780 -36.00 -34.94 -5.96
N MET A 781 -35.96 -33.62 -5.73
CA MET A 781 -36.18 -33.04 -4.41
C MET A 781 -37.67 -32.97 -4.07
N GLN A 782 -38.55 -32.65 -5.03
CA GLN A 782 -40.01 -32.61 -4.80
C GLN A 782 -40.60 -34.02 -4.56
N ASP A 783 -40.12 -35.06 -5.26
CA ASP A 783 -40.46 -36.47 -4.99
C ASP A 783 -40.08 -36.92 -3.56
N ARG A 784 -39.14 -36.20 -2.94
CA ARG A 784 -38.60 -36.46 -1.59
C ARG A 784 -39.02 -35.39 -0.57
N SER A 785 -39.89 -34.46 -0.96
CA SER A 785 -40.31 -33.30 -0.16
C SER A 785 -40.68 -33.66 1.28
N VAL A 786 -41.51 -34.70 1.47
CA VAL A 786 -41.93 -35.18 2.80
C VAL A 786 -40.74 -35.52 3.70
N GLN A 787 -39.67 -36.12 3.16
CA GLN A 787 -38.45 -36.43 3.93
C GLN A 787 -37.57 -35.19 4.12
N LEU A 788 -37.40 -34.35 3.09
CA LEU A 788 -36.59 -33.14 3.22
C LEU A 788 -37.20 -32.14 4.23
N GLU A 789 -38.52 -32.00 4.25
CA GLU A 789 -39.24 -31.16 5.22
C GLU A 789 -39.27 -31.76 6.64
N SER A 790 -39.18 -33.09 6.81
CA SER A 790 -39.09 -33.73 8.14
C SER A 790 -37.66 -33.80 8.71
N ASP A 791 -36.64 -33.85 7.85
CA ASP A 791 -35.28 -34.23 8.24
C ASP A 791 -34.22 -33.13 7.99
N VAL A 792 -34.50 -32.14 7.14
CA VAL A 792 -33.55 -31.11 6.71
C VAL A 792 -34.07 -29.71 7.01
N PHE A 793 -35.30 -29.40 6.59
CA PHE A 793 -35.97 -28.12 6.85
C PHE A 793 -36.71 -28.13 8.21
N VAL A 794 -35.97 -28.51 9.26
CA VAL A 794 -36.49 -28.74 10.61
C VAL A 794 -35.55 -28.18 11.67
N SER A 795 -36.13 -27.58 12.72
CA SER A 795 -35.44 -27.22 13.97
C SER A 795 -36.05 -28.06 15.10
N VAL A 796 -36.63 -27.44 16.12
CA VAL A 796 -37.49 -28.12 17.13
C VAL A 796 -38.86 -28.51 16.54
N ALA A 797 -39.26 -27.85 15.45
CA ALA A 797 -40.45 -28.09 14.64
C ALA A 797 -40.12 -27.80 13.15
N PRO A 798 -41.02 -28.10 12.19
CA PRO A 798 -40.85 -27.67 10.80
C PRO A 798 -40.64 -26.16 10.71
N THR A 799 -39.60 -25.73 10.00
CA THR A 799 -39.20 -24.32 9.88
C THR A 799 -40.32 -23.45 9.34
N GLN A 800 -40.50 -22.26 9.93
CA GLN A 800 -41.41 -21.25 9.40
C GLN A 800 -40.72 -20.28 8.44
N LEU A 801 -39.37 -20.26 8.42
CA LEU A 801 -38.60 -19.42 7.51
C LEU A 801 -38.21 -20.12 6.20
N TYR A 802 -37.87 -21.41 6.22
CA TYR A 802 -37.07 -22.06 5.17
C TYR A 802 -37.75 -23.26 4.48
N THR A 803 -38.70 -23.04 3.57
CA THR A 803 -39.34 -24.12 2.80
C THR A 803 -38.50 -24.64 1.62
N LEU A 804 -38.70 -25.91 1.24
CA LEU A 804 -38.05 -26.50 0.05
C LEU A 804 -38.33 -25.72 -1.24
N ASP A 805 -39.55 -25.20 -1.43
CA ASP A 805 -39.87 -24.39 -2.62
C ASP A 805 -39.10 -23.06 -2.64
N GLY A 806 -38.89 -22.41 -1.48
CA GLY A 806 -38.08 -21.19 -1.39
C GLY A 806 -36.60 -21.45 -1.71
N PHE A 807 -36.06 -22.58 -1.26
CA PHE A 807 -34.73 -23.06 -1.66
C PHE A 807 -34.64 -23.27 -3.17
N LEU A 808 -35.61 -23.98 -3.75
CA LEU A 808 -35.62 -24.32 -5.17
C LEU A 808 -35.74 -23.08 -6.08
N ASN A 809 -36.50 -22.05 -5.70
CA ASN A 809 -36.58 -20.80 -6.45
C ASN A 809 -35.25 -20.05 -6.49
N ALA A 810 -34.59 -19.86 -5.34
CA ALA A 810 -33.30 -19.16 -5.26
C ALA A 810 -32.19 -19.93 -6.01
N LEU A 811 -32.26 -21.27 -5.98
CA LEU A 811 -31.38 -22.14 -6.78
C LEU A 811 -31.66 -22.01 -8.30
N GLU A 812 -32.92 -21.84 -8.71
CA GLU A 812 -33.31 -21.66 -10.12
C GLU A 812 -32.61 -20.43 -10.75
N GLU A 813 -32.53 -19.34 -9.99
CA GLU A 813 -31.88 -18.08 -10.40
C GLU A 813 -30.37 -18.27 -10.66
N LEU A 814 -29.63 -18.82 -9.70
CA LEU A 814 -28.18 -19.00 -9.78
C LEU A 814 -27.74 -20.12 -10.74
N VAL A 815 -28.63 -21.05 -11.09
CA VAL A 815 -28.36 -22.14 -12.04
C VAL A 815 -28.66 -21.76 -13.49
N ILE A 816 -29.72 -20.97 -13.73
CA ILE A 816 -30.17 -20.62 -15.08
C ILE A 816 -29.59 -19.28 -15.56
N LYS A 817 -29.56 -18.26 -14.69
CA LYS A 817 -29.02 -16.94 -15.03
C LYS A 817 -27.51 -16.86 -14.74
N GLY A 818 -27.11 -17.33 -13.56
CA GLY A 818 -25.76 -17.14 -13.04
C GLY A 818 -25.45 -15.68 -12.68
N ILE A 819 -24.18 -15.42 -12.35
CA ILE A 819 -23.62 -14.09 -12.10
C ILE A 819 -22.31 -14.00 -12.89
N ASP A 820 -22.19 -13.02 -13.78
CA ASP A 820 -21.00 -12.72 -14.60
C ASP A 820 -20.34 -13.92 -15.33
N GLY A 821 -21.13 -14.97 -15.58
CA GLY A 821 -20.72 -16.22 -16.24
C GLY A 821 -20.67 -17.43 -15.31
N SER A 822 -20.41 -17.21 -14.01
CA SER A 822 -20.43 -18.23 -12.96
C SER A 822 -21.86 -18.70 -12.63
N MET A 823 -22.01 -19.95 -12.22
CA MET A 823 -23.30 -20.58 -11.91
C MET A 823 -23.14 -21.61 -10.80
N PHE A 824 -24.20 -21.84 -10.02
CA PHE A 824 -24.22 -22.88 -8.99
C PHE A 824 -24.09 -24.28 -9.62
N TYR A 825 -23.13 -25.07 -9.16
CA TYR A 825 -22.74 -26.33 -9.77
C TYR A 825 -23.71 -27.48 -9.44
N LEU A 826 -24.46 -27.89 -10.46
CA LEU A 826 -25.32 -29.07 -10.49
C LEU A 826 -24.76 -30.20 -11.39
N GLY A 827 -23.46 -30.18 -11.71
CA GLY A 827 -22.88 -31.09 -12.69
C GLY A 827 -23.31 -30.76 -14.12
N GLN A 828 -23.33 -29.48 -14.51
CA GLN A 828 -23.50 -29.03 -15.90
C GLN A 828 -22.23 -29.30 -16.72
N GLU A 829 -21.06 -29.12 -16.12
CA GLU A 829 -19.75 -29.23 -16.78
C GLU A 829 -19.09 -30.59 -16.53
N ASN A 830 -19.27 -31.51 -17.48
CA ASN A 830 -18.72 -32.88 -17.50
C ASN A 830 -19.11 -33.81 -16.33
N GLY A 831 -19.68 -33.29 -15.24
CA GLY A 831 -20.20 -34.06 -14.11
C GLY A 831 -21.53 -34.77 -14.39
N ASN A 832 -21.89 -35.68 -13.47
CA ASN A 832 -23.19 -36.35 -13.46
C ASN A 832 -24.15 -35.70 -12.45
N LEU A 833 -25.44 -36.06 -12.48
CA LEU A 833 -26.48 -35.49 -11.58
C LEU A 833 -26.16 -35.72 -10.08
N GLY A 834 -25.47 -36.80 -9.73
CA GLY A 834 -25.04 -37.09 -8.37
C GLY A 834 -24.04 -36.07 -7.83
N HIS A 835 -23.23 -35.43 -8.69
CA HIS A 835 -22.34 -34.35 -8.29
C HIS A 835 -23.12 -33.12 -7.81
N GLY A 836 -24.18 -32.73 -8.53
CA GLY A 836 -25.04 -31.63 -8.13
C GLY A 836 -25.82 -31.91 -6.85
N LEU A 837 -26.34 -33.14 -6.71
CA LEU A 837 -27.03 -33.57 -5.49
C LEU A 837 -26.09 -33.66 -4.28
N ALA A 838 -24.82 -34.05 -4.48
CA ALA A 838 -23.80 -34.01 -3.42
C ALA A 838 -23.42 -32.56 -3.03
N ASN A 839 -23.31 -31.65 -4.01
CA ASN A 839 -23.07 -30.23 -3.73
C ASN A 839 -24.22 -29.61 -2.90
N ILE A 840 -25.47 -29.84 -3.32
CA ILE A 840 -26.67 -29.44 -2.57
C ILE A 840 -26.69 -30.07 -1.17
N ALA A 841 -26.35 -31.36 -1.05
CA ALA A 841 -26.27 -32.02 0.25
C ALA A 841 -25.23 -31.37 1.16
N MET A 842 -24.10 -30.91 0.62
CA MET A 842 -23.03 -30.26 1.39
C MET A 842 -23.44 -28.85 1.84
N PHE A 843 -24.06 -28.07 0.95
CA PHE A 843 -24.67 -26.78 1.27
C PHE A 843 -25.73 -26.91 2.39
N LEU A 844 -26.68 -27.83 2.22
CA LEU A 844 -27.76 -28.05 3.19
C LEU A 844 -27.22 -28.61 4.52
N ALA A 845 -26.18 -29.45 4.50
CA ALA A 845 -25.52 -29.92 5.70
C ALA A 845 -24.88 -28.78 6.50
N HIS A 846 -24.36 -27.76 5.81
CA HIS A 846 -23.86 -26.55 6.46
C HIS A 846 -25.01 -25.65 6.96
N ALA A 847 -26.06 -25.45 6.17
CA ALA A 847 -27.28 -24.73 6.59
C ALA A 847 -27.91 -25.31 7.87
N MET A 848 -27.93 -26.65 8.02
CA MET A 848 -28.36 -27.36 9.23
C MET A 848 -27.46 -27.12 10.46
N THR A 849 -26.27 -26.52 10.30
CA THR A 849 -25.44 -26.01 11.40
C THR A 849 -25.57 -24.50 11.64
N ARG A 850 -26.32 -23.79 10.78
CA ARG A 850 -26.48 -22.33 10.74
C ARG A 850 -27.95 -21.92 10.88
N GLY A 851 -28.57 -21.27 9.90
CA GLY A 851 -29.91 -20.68 10.02
C GLY A 851 -31.02 -21.69 10.33
N LEU A 852 -30.96 -22.89 9.75
CA LEU A 852 -31.95 -23.95 9.97
C LEU A 852 -31.95 -24.47 11.42
N LYS A 853 -30.76 -24.55 12.05
CA LYS A 853 -30.58 -25.08 13.42
C LYS A 853 -31.51 -24.42 14.43
N TRP A 854 -31.69 -23.11 14.30
CA TRP A 854 -32.47 -22.27 15.23
C TRP A 854 -33.79 -21.77 14.66
N ASP A 855 -34.12 -22.08 13.40
CA ASP A 855 -35.18 -21.42 12.61
C ASP A 855 -35.03 -19.88 12.62
N THR A 856 -33.84 -19.40 12.24
CA THR A 856 -33.48 -17.97 12.21
C THR A 856 -32.86 -17.55 10.89
N CYS A 857 -33.11 -16.31 10.47
CA CYS A 857 -32.40 -15.68 9.35
C CYS A 857 -31.17 -14.89 9.79
N GLU A 858 -31.12 -14.46 11.06
CA GLU A 858 -30.02 -13.67 11.59
C GLU A 858 -29.33 -14.40 12.75
N GLU A 859 -28.04 -14.14 12.89
CA GLU A 859 -27.15 -14.84 13.81
C GLU A 859 -27.62 -14.69 15.25
N VAL A 860 -27.71 -15.80 15.98
CA VAL A 860 -28.08 -15.78 17.39
C VAL A 860 -26.84 -15.64 18.25
N ASN A 861 -26.93 -14.81 19.27
CA ASN A 861 -25.91 -14.72 20.32
C ASN A 861 -25.84 -16.06 21.07
N HIS A 862 -24.69 -16.71 21.03
CA HIS A 862 -24.45 -18.03 21.62
C HIS A 862 -23.04 -18.18 22.23
N HIS A 863 -22.16 -17.18 22.09
CA HIS A 863 -20.82 -17.25 22.66
C HIS A 863 -20.81 -16.88 24.15
N LEU A 864 -20.66 -17.90 25.01
CA LEU A 864 -20.62 -17.74 26.47
C LEU A 864 -19.24 -17.33 26.98
N LEU A 865 -19.18 -16.23 27.70
CA LEU A 865 -18.01 -15.68 28.40
C LEU A 865 -18.38 -15.54 29.88
N ASP A 866 -17.63 -16.18 30.80
CA ASP A 866 -18.01 -16.29 32.23
C ASP A 866 -19.49 -16.72 32.45
N GLY A 867 -20.01 -17.60 31.58
CA GLY A 867 -21.40 -18.08 31.60
C GLY A 867 -22.45 -17.10 31.07
N LYS A 868 -22.04 -15.98 30.48
CA LYS A 868 -22.89 -14.87 30.00
C LYS A 868 -22.74 -14.65 28.50
N LEU A 869 -23.75 -14.09 27.85
CA LEU A 869 -23.70 -13.68 26.45
C LEU A 869 -23.47 -12.18 26.34
N ALA A 870 -22.32 -11.73 25.85
CA ALA A 870 -22.02 -10.31 25.64
C ALA A 870 -22.97 -9.71 24.58
N ILE A 871 -23.54 -8.52 24.82
CA ILE A 871 -24.43 -7.86 23.84
C ILE A 871 -23.60 -7.37 22.63
N SER A 872 -22.39 -6.89 22.88
CA SER A 872 -21.38 -6.51 21.88
C SER A 872 -20.92 -7.67 20.98
N SER A 873 -21.35 -8.92 21.22
CA SER A 873 -21.20 -10.03 20.26
C SER A 873 -21.81 -9.72 18.88
N ALA A 874 -22.64 -8.68 18.73
CA ALA A 874 -23.05 -8.12 17.43
C ALA A 874 -21.87 -7.69 16.54
N CYS A 875 -20.74 -7.27 17.15
CA CYS A 875 -19.49 -6.96 16.45
C CYS A 875 -18.68 -8.19 16.04
N GLY A 876 -18.99 -9.37 16.59
CA GLY A 876 -18.12 -10.53 16.53
C GLY A 876 -18.37 -11.58 17.60
N GLN A 877 -18.53 -12.84 17.18
CA GLN A 877 -18.52 -14.03 18.05
C GLN A 877 -17.28 -14.90 17.79
N LEU A 878 -16.94 -15.76 18.75
CA LEU A 878 -15.87 -16.77 18.62
C LEU A 878 -14.50 -16.19 18.19
N GLY A 879 -14.14 -14.99 18.69
CA GLY A 879 -12.89 -14.30 18.36
C GLY A 879 -12.87 -13.60 16.98
N GLN A 880 -13.97 -13.65 16.23
CA GLN A 880 -14.08 -12.95 14.94
C GLN A 880 -14.45 -11.47 15.13
N ASN A 881 -14.07 -10.61 14.18
CA ASN A 881 -14.50 -9.22 14.12
C ASN A 881 -15.13 -8.94 12.74
N TYR A 882 -16.41 -8.60 12.71
CA TYR A 882 -17.17 -8.46 11.47
C TYR A 882 -16.88 -7.14 10.72
N GLN A 883 -16.39 -6.10 11.41
CA GLN A 883 -15.98 -4.84 10.78
C GLN A 883 -14.63 -4.96 10.04
N ASN A 884 -13.85 -5.99 10.38
CA ASN A 884 -12.55 -6.29 9.78
C ASN A 884 -12.60 -7.36 8.68
N ASN A 885 -13.77 -7.90 8.31
CA ASN A 885 -13.89 -8.88 7.23
C ASN A 885 -13.82 -8.18 5.86
N MET A 886 -12.62 -7.74 5.51
CA MET A 886 -12.33 -6.96 4.30
C MET A 886 -12.34 -7.82 3.05
N CYS A 887 -12.66 -7.20 1.92
CA CYS A 887 -12.59 -7.92 0.65
C CYS A 887 -11.13 -8.09 0.16
N PRO A 888 -10.83 -9.20 -0.54
CA PRO A 888 -9.63 -9.30 -1.39
C PRO A 888 -9.55 -8.12 -2.37
N THR A 889 -8.34 -7.79 -2.82
CA THR A 889 -8.04 -6.55 -3.57
C THR A 889 -8.92 -6.30 -4.81
N TYR A 890 -9.38 -7.36 -5.48
CA TYR A 890 -10.26 -7.28 -6.65
C TYR A 890 -11.71 -6.89 -6.31
N ASP A 891 -12.16 -7.15 -5.08
CA ASP A 891 -13.53 -6.90 -4.59
C ASP A 891 -13.63 -5.76 -3.56
N VAL A 892 -12.53 -5.05 -3.26
CA VAL A 892 -12.56 -3.84 -2.42
C VAL A 892 -13.64 -2.82 -2.86
N PRO A 893 -13.91 -2.59 -4.16
CA PRO A 893 -15.03 -1.75 -4.61
C PRO A 893 -16.44 -2.27 -4.29
N MET A 894 -16.55 -3.50 -3.79
CA MET A 894 -17.81 -4.13 -3.35
C MET A 894 -17.98 -4.10 -1.84
N GLU A 895 -16.92 -3.87 -1.05
CA GLU A 895 -16.96 -3.95 0.41
C GLU A 895 -17.88 -2.88 1.03
N CYS A 896 -18.72 -3.24 2.01
CA CYS A 896 -19.55 -2.26 2.69
C CYS A 896 -18.70 -1.26 3.52
N PRO A 897 -18.97 0.06 3.44
CA PRO A 897 -18.38 1.02 4.35
C PRO A 897 -18.92 0.82 5.78
N VAL A 898 -18.05 0.99 6.78
CA VAL A 898 -18.45 0.96 8.20
C VAL A 898 -18.98 2.33 8.61
N ASP A 899 -20.30 2.46 8.76
CA ASP A 899 -20.93 3.63 9.37
C ASP A 899 -21.10 3.43 10.87
N MET A 900 -20.33 4.19 11.67
CA MET A 900 -20.34 4.14 13.13
C MET A 900 -21.63 4.69 13.76
N THR A 901 -22.46 5.41 12.99
CA THR A 901 -23.73 6.02 13.43
C THR A 901 -24.96 5.16 13.09
N MET A 902 -24.80 4.14 12.25
CA MET A 902 -25.90 3.29 11.79
C MET A 902 -26.61 2.61 12.98
N ASN A 903 -27.95 2.64 12.94
CA ASN A 903 -28.82 2.11 13.98
C ASN A 903 -29.77 1.06 13.39
N VAL A 904 -29.42 -0.22 13.57
CA VAL A 904 -30.14 -1.38 13.03
C VAL A 904 -30.30 -2.41 14.15
N LYS A 905 -31.42 -3.14 14.13
CA LYS A 905 -31.71 -4.19 15.12
C LYS A 905 -32.15 -5.49 14.43
N GLN A 906 -31.69 -6.61 14.97
CA GLN A 906 -32.04 -7.96 14.52
C GLN A 906 -33.56 -8.18 14.59
N THR A 907 -34.09 -8.66 13.46
CA THR A 907 -35.51 -8.85 13.17
C THR A 907 -36.03 -10.22 13.60
N SER A 908 -35.15 -11.23 13.66
CA SER A 908 -35.46 -12.57 14.17
C SER A 908 -34.29 -13.20 14.92
N VAL A 909 -34.58 -13.81 16.07
CA VAL A 909 -33.67 -14.70 16.84
C VAL A 909 -34.13 -16.18 16.77
N GLY A 910 -35.14 -16.48 15.95
CA GLY A 910 -35.75 -17.80 15.85
C GLY A 910 -36.19 -18.37 17.21
N SER A 911 -35.74 -19.59 17.49
CA SER A 911 -35.99 -20.32 18.75
C SER A 911 -35.03 -19.99 19.90
N SER A 912 -34.11 -19.03 19.74
CA SER A 912 -33.15 -18.66 20.79
C SER A 912 -33.81 -17.92 21.96
N ASN A 913 -33.28 -18.12 23.17
CA ASN A 913 -33.64 -17.35 24.36
C ASN A 913 -32.78 -16.08 24.52
N ALA A 914 -31.75 -15.88 23.68
CA ALA A 914 -30.85 -14.73 23.76
C ALA A 914 -31.49 -13.45 23.18
N PRO A 915 -31.12 -12.25 23.67
CA PRO A 915 -31.60 -10.99 23.11
C PRO A 915 -31.15 -10.79 21.65
N PRO A 916 -31.97 -10.09 20.83
CA PRO A 916 -31.57 -9.69 19.48
C PRO A 916 -30.38 -8.74 19.50
N PHE A 917 -29.43 -8.97 18.60
CA PHE A 917 -28.36 -8.03 18.29
C PHE A 917 -28.90 -6.68 17.80
N PHE A 918 -28.11 -5.63 18.00
CA PHE A 918 -28.32 -4.32 17.42
C PHE A 918 -26.97 -3.61 17.27
N CYS A 919 -26.95 -2.60 16.42
CA CYS A 919 -25.90 -1.59 16.36
C CYS A 919 -26.50 -0.21 16.61
N ALA A 920 -25.69 0.71 17.15
CA ALA A 920 -26.07 2.10 17.43
C ALA A 920 -24.80 2.94 17.63
N SER A 921 -24.92 4.28 17.62
CA SER A 921 -23.79 5.17 17.85
C SER A 921 -23.22 5.04 19.28
N LYS A 922 -21.94 5.42 19.50
CA LYS A 922 -21.38 5.56 20.87
C LYS A 922 -21.95 6.76 21.65
N GLU A 923 -22.77 7.60 21.02
CA GLU A 923 -23.55 8.65 21.69
C GLU A 923 -24.82 8.05 22.34
N ASP A 924 -25.59 7.28 21.56
CA ASP A 924 -26.80 6.57 22.02
C ASP A 924 -26.48 5.41 22.98
N THR A 925 -25.49 4.59 22.61
CA THR A 925 -25.10 3.34 23.29
C THR A 925 -23.58 3.32 23.50
N PRO A 926 -23.08 4.00 24.55
CA PRO A 926 -21.64 4.16 24.76
C PRO A 926 -20.93 2.87 25.17
N PHE A 927 -21.66 1.94 25.80
CA PHE A 927 -21.26 0.58 26.07
C PHE A 927 -22.51 -0.30 26.09
N THR A 928 -22.31 -1.62 26.06
CA THR A 928 -23.33 -2.64 26.29
C THR A 928 -22.87 -3.60 27.37
N GLY A 929 -23.83 -4.28 28.00
CA GLY A 929 -23.55 -5.31 29.00
C GLY A 929 -23.76 -6.72 28.44
N TYR A 930 -24.45 -7.57 29.20
CA TYR A 930 -24.59 -8.99 28.91
C TYR A 930 -26.01 -9.51 29.18
N PHE A 931 -26.32 -10.66 28.59
CA PHE A 931 -27.45 -11.50 28.99
C PHE A 931 -26.94 -12.67 29.83
N ASP A 932 -27.58 -12.92 30.97
CA ASP A 932 -27.37 -14.13 31.77
C ASP A 932 -28.45 -15.17 31.43
N PRO A 933 -28.09 -16.31 30.81
CA PRO A 933 -29.03 -17.40 30.53
C PRO A 933 -29.68 -18.02 31.77
N SER A 934 -29.05 -17.88 32.94
CA SER A 934 -29.46 -18.50 34.21
C SER A 934 -30.67 -17.78 34.81
N SER A 935 -30.58 -16.45 34.96
CA SER A 935 -31.70 -15.58 35.38
C SER A 935 -32.62 -15.18 34.24
N LYS A 936 -32.20 -15.36 32.98
CA LYS A 936 -32.82 -14.85 31.75
C LYS A 936 -32.97 -13.32 31.72
N GLN A 937 -32.06 -12.60 32.40
CA GLN A 937 -32.06 -11.14 32.44
C GLN A 937 -30.97 -10.55 31.55
N THR A 938 -31.27 -9.39 30.96
CA THR A 938 -30.28 -8.54 30.29
C THR A 938 -29.81 -7.49 31.28
N VAL A 939 -28.50 -7.45 31.52
CA VAL A 939 -27.80 -6.52 32.40
C VAL A 939 -27.07 -5.52 31.51
N SER A 940 -27.38 -4.23 31.65
CA SER A 940 -26.86 -3.16 30.78
C SER A 940 -26.45 -1.89 31.54
N ASP A 941 -26.29 -2.00 32.86
CA ASP A 941 -25.82 -0.94 33.76
C ASP A 941 -24.29 -0.96 33.94
N ALA A 942 -23.63 -2.07 33.60
CA ALA A 942 -22.18 -2.23 33.58
C ALA A 942 -21.67 -2.73 32.21
N PRO A 943 -20.50 -2.27 31.75
CA PRO A 943 -19.92 -2.68 30.47
C PRO A 943 -19.38 -4.11 30.52
N PHE A 944 -19.64 -4.88 29.47
CA PHE A 944 -19.20 -6.27 29.35
C PHE A 944 -18.64 -6.52 27.94
N SER A 945 -17.39 -6.97 27.89
CA SER A 945 -16.67 -7.23 26.65
C SER A 945 -17.12 -8.54 26.00
N ASN A 946 -17.16 -8.55 24.67
CA ASN A 946 -17.21 -9.78 23.89
C ASN A 946 -15.79 -10.40 23.78
N ALA A 947 -15.67 -11.48 23.02
CA ALA A 947 -14.41 -12.21 22.85
C ALA A 947 -13.34 -11.48 22.01
N ILE A 948 -13.65 -10.28 21.51
CA ILE A 948 -12.71 -9.39 20.83
C ILE A 948 -12.45 -8.10 21.65
N GLY A 949 -12.80 -8.11 22.94
CA GLY A 949 -12.63 -6.98 23.85
C GLY A 949 -13.62 -5.83 23.68
N ARG A 950 -14.51 -5.88 22.68
CA ARG A 950 -15.47 -4.79 22.40
C ARG A 950 -16.61 -4.79 23.41
N GLU A 951 -16.92 -3.62 23.94
CA GLU A 951 -18.03 -3.39 24.86
C GLU A 951 -19.21 -2.68 24.19
N ASP A 952 -18.95 -1.90 23.14
CA ASP A 952 -19.95 -1.18 22.36
C ASP A 952 -20.48 -1.98 21.15
N VAL A 953 -21.41 -1.38 20.39
CA VAL A 953 -21.96 -1.93 19.13
C VAL A 953 -21.90 -0.94 17.96
N SER A 954 -21.01 0.04 18.01
CA SER A 954 -20.91 1.10 17.00
C SER A 954 -20.29 0.60 15.70
N GLY A 955 -21.03 0.81 14.61
CA GLY A 955 -20.76 0.25 13.28
C GLY A 955 -20.87 -1.27 13.18
N CYS A 956 -21.35 -1.96 14.23
CA CYS A 956 -21.38 -3.43 14.31
C CYS A 956 -22.61 -4.04 13.65
N CYS A 957 -23.07 -3.47 12.53
CA CYS A 957 -24.36 -3.81 11.91
C CYS A 957 -24.31 -5.09 11.04
N PHE A 958 -23.13 -5.68 10.88
CA PHE A 958 -22.81 -6.73 9.91
C PHE A 958 -22.72 -8.15 10.54
N TRP A 959 -23.49 -8.45 11.59
CA TRP A 959 -23.66 -9.83 12.09
C TRP A 959 -24.26 -10.75 11.02
N GLY A 960 -24.13 -12.07 11.21
CA GLY A 960 -24.49 -13.07 10.21
C GLY A 960 -25.96 -13.03 9.77
N ARG A 961 -26.21 -13.09 8.46
CA ARG A 961 -27.56 -13.09 7.86
C ARG A 961 -27.73 -14.10 6.72
N GLY A 962 -28.98 -14.51 6.47
CA GLY A 962 -29.33 -15.55 5.53
C GLY A 962 -29.04 -16.96 6.05
N ILE A 963 -29.32 -17.97 5.23
CA ILE A 963 -29.34 -19.38 5.64
C ILE A 963 -27.98 -19.91 6.15
N LEU A 964 -26.86 -19.38 5.65
CA LEU A 964 -25.50 -19.72 6.12
C LEU A 964 -24.95 -18.75 7.18
N LEU A 965 -25.66 -17.64 7.47
CA LEU A 965 -25.24 -16.55 8.35
C LEU A 965 -23.98 -15.81 7.86
N ASN A 966 -23.99 -15.40 6.59
CA ASN A 966 -22.95 -14.59 5.93
C ASN A 966 -22.75 -13.26 6.68
N ARG A 967 -21.50 -12.81 6.88
CA ARG A 967 -21.16 -11.81 7.91
C ARG A 967 -20.00 -10.89 7.56
N GLY A 968 -20.04 -9.68 8.13
CA GLY A 968 -19.03 -8.65 7.94
C GLY A 968 -19.16 -7.87 6.64
N THR A 969 -18.25 -6.91 6.46
CA THR A 969 -18.36 -5.89 5.41
C THR A 969 -18.19 -6.45 4.00
N CYS A 970 -17.35 -7.45 3.78
CA CYS A 970 -17.19 -8.05 2.45
C CYS A 970 -18.37 -8.92 2.01
N ASP A 971 -18.81 -9.90 2.82
CA ASP A 971 -19.90 -10.83 2.45
C ASP A 971 -21.19 -10.09 2.06
N ILE A 972 -21.58 -9.11 2.88
CA ILE A 972 -22.79 -8.30 2.67
C ILE A 972 -22.56 -7.29 1.54
N GLY A 973 -21.33 -6.77 1.40
CA GLY A 973 -20.91 -5.87 0.34
C GLY A 973 -20.99 -6.48 -1.06
N ARG A 974 -20.38 -7.65 -1.27
CA ARG A 974 -20.48 -8.44 -2.51
C ARG A 974 -21.95 -8.69 -2.89
N PHE A 975 -22.79 -9.10 -1.93
CA PHE A 975 -24.22 -9.28 -2.18
C PHE A 975 -24.90 -7.97 -2.62
N ASN A 976 -24.60 -6.85 -1.96
CA ASN A 976 -25.11 -5.53 -2.33
C ASN A 976 -24.66 -5.12 -3.75
N TYR A 977 -23.39 -5.33 -4.07
CA TYR A 977 -22.82 -5.02 -5.38
C TYR A 977 -23.46 -5.84 -6.51
N VAL A 978 -23.76 -7.12 -6.28
CA VAL A 978 -24.34 -8.01 -7.30
C VAL A 978 -25.86 -7.83 -7.44
N PHE A 979 -26.62 -7.71 -6.35
CA PHE A 979 -28.08 -7.78 -6.36
C PHE A 979 -28.81 -6.49 -5.92
N GLY A 980 -28.14 -5.62 -5.18
CA GLY A 980 -28.69 -4.43 -4.55
C GLY A 980 -28.57 -3.15 -5.39
N LEU A 981 -28.58 -2.02 -4.69
CA LEU A 981 -28.69 -0.69 -5.28
C LEU A 981 -27.62 -0.35 -6.34
N PRO A 982 -26.33 -0.76 -6.23
CA PRO A 982 -25.35 -0.59 -7.30
C PRO A 982 -25.78 -1.27 -8.61
N ALA A 983 -26.08 -2.57 -8.56
CA ALA A 983 -26.51 -3.34 -9.73
C ALA A 983 -27.85 -2.83 -10.31
N PHE A 984 -28.78 -2.40 -9.45
CA PHE A 984 -30.06 -1.82 -9.86
C PHE A 984 -29.86 -0.48 -10.61
N LYS A 985 -29.02 0.43 -10.08
CA LYS A 985 -28.68 1.72 -10.72
C LYS A 985 -27.97 1.54 -12.06
N ASP A 986 -27.05 0.58 -12.13
CA ASP A 986 -26.29 0.27 -13.34
C ASP A 986 -27.11 -0.49 -14.40
N GLY A 987 -28.31 -0.98 -14.06
CA GLY A 987 -29.17 -1.76 -14.95
C GLY A 987 -28.63 -3.16 -15.26
N ARG A 988 -27.84 -3.75 -14.34
CA ARG A 988 -27.28 -5.10 -14.49
C ARG A 988 -28.40 -6.15 -14.41
N LEU A 989 -28.24 -7.28 -15.09
CA LEU A 989 -29.27 -8.34 -15.14
C LEU A 989 -29.60 -8.97 -13.78
N THR A 990 -28.67 -8.88 -12.82
CA THR A 990 -28.80 -9.30 -11.42
C THR A 990 -29.38 -8.21 -10.51
N GLY A 991 -29.44 -6.95 -10.97
CA GLY A 991 -29.86 -5.77 -10.21
C GLY A 991 -31.37 -5.74 -9.95
N ARG A 992 -31.83 -6.64 -9.07
CA ARG A 992 -33.25 -6.88 -8.77
C ARG A 992 -33.78 -5.95 -7.68
N TYR A 993 -32.93 -5.56 -6.71
CA TYR A 993 -33.38 -4.87 -5.50
C TYR A 993 -32.92 -3.41 -5.45
N ASN A 994 -33.86 -2.48 -5.44
CA ASN A 994 -33.62 -1.05 -5.20
C ASN A 994 -33.39 -0.78 -3.69
N ILE A 995 -32.45 -1.50 -3.08
CA ILE A 995 -32.12 -1.48 -1.66
C ILE A 995 -30.60 -1.44 -1.54
N ASP A 996 -30.07 -0.53 -0.73
CA ASP A 996 -28.66 -0.54 -0.36
C ASP A 996 -28.48 -1.44 0.87
N PHE A 997 -28.06 -2.69 0.66
CA PHE A 997 -27.89 -3.66 1.75
C PHE A 997 -26.70 -3.33 2.67
N CYS A 998 -25.84 -2.36 2.31
CA CYS A 998 -24.85 -1.82 3.24
C CYS A 998 -25.44 -0.80 4.21
N GLN A 999 -26.52 -0.10 3.83
CA GLN A 999 -27.26 0.83 4.71
C GLN A 999 -28.44 0.15 5.42
N HIS A 1000 -29.01 -0.89 4.79
CA HIS A 1000 -30.18 -1.64 5.26
C HIS A 1000 -29.92 -3.16 5.28
N PRO A 1001 -28.93 -3.65 6.06
CA PRO A 1001 -28.63 -5.09 6.13
C PRO A 1001 -29.78 -5.92 6.71
N GLU A 1002 -30.71 -5.33 7.46
CA GLU A 1002 -31.95 -5.96 7.93
C GLU A 1002 -32.88 -6.41 6.79
N ALA A 1003 -32.76 -5.80 5.60
CA ALA A 1003 -33.51 -6.18 4.41
C ALA A 1003 -33.12 -7.57 3.85
N LEU A 1004 -32.00 -8.15 4.29
CA LEU A 1004 -31.61 -9.53 3.95
C LEU A 1004 -32.53 -10.57 4.62
N CYS A 1005 -33.25 -10.19 5.68
CA CYS A 1005 -34.04 -11.10 6.51
C CYS A 1005 -35.48 -10.64 6.80
N SER A 1006 -35.86 -9.44 6.36
CA SER A 1006 -37.20 -8.88 6.57
C SER A 1006 -37.69 -8.13 5.32
N ASN A 1007 -39.01 -8.01 5.16
CA ASN A 1007 -39.60 -7.28 4.03
C ASN A 1007 -39.32 -5.79 4.18
N PHE A 1008 -38.49 -5.24 3.29
CA PHE A 1008 -38.11 -3.83 3.32
C PHE A 1008 -39.09 -2.97 2.50
N THR A 1009 -39.43 -1.78 3.00
CA THR A 1009 -40.28 -0.83 2.29
C THR A 1009 -39.50 0.42 1.94
N VAL A 1010 -39.23 0.60 0.66
CA VAL A 1010 -38.55 1.79 0.13
C VAL A 1010 -39.53 2.95 0.18
N VAL A 1011 -39.27 3.90 1.07
CA VAL A 1011 -40.11 5.10 1.28
C VAL A 1011 -40.12 6.00 0.05
N ALA A 1012 -41.26 6.60 -0.27
CA ALA A 1012 -41.44 7.48 -1.41
C ALA A 1012 -40.49 8.70 -1.39
N ALA A 1013 -39.53 8.72 -2.32
CA ALA A 1013 -38.55 9.79 -2.47
C ALA A 1013 -38.21 10.10 -3.93
N GLY A 1014 -38.15 11.39 -4.27
CA GLY A 1014 -37.63 11.94 -5.54
C GLY A 1014 -38.44 11.56 -6.79
N PHE A 1015 -38.31 10.31 -7.22
CA PHE A 1015 -38.95 9.74 -8.42
C PHE A 1015 -40.01 8.67 -8.09
N ASN A 1016 -39.92 8.01 -6.93
CA ASN A 1016 -40.96 7.09 -6.47
C ASN A 1016 -42.05 7.87 -5.72
N GLN A 1017 -43.27 7.86 -6.25
CA GLN A 1017 -44.42 8.61 -5.73
C GLN A 1017 -45.22 7.84 -4.66
N PHE A 1018 -44.90 6.56 -4.44
CA PHE A 1018 -45.55 5.66 -3.49
C PHE A 1018 -44.50 4.75 -2.83
N ASP A 1019 -44.75 4.38 -1.58
CA ASP A 1019 -43.91 3.42 -0.86
C ASP A 1019 -43.94 2.07 -1.56
N THR A 1020 -42.77 1.45 -1.74
CA THR A 1020 -42.62 0.18 -2.45
C THR A 1020 -42.06 -0.88 -1.51
N THR A 1021 -42.92 -1.76 -1.01
CA THR A 1021 -42.49 -2.97 -0.29
C THR A 1021 -41.87 -3.95 -1.27
N VAL A 1022 -40.62 -4.32 -1.02
CA VAL A 1022 -39.88 -5.34 -1.76
C VAL A 1022 -40.10 -6.69 -1.07
N ASP A 1023 -40.46 -7.71 -1.84
CA ASP A 1023 -40.48 -9.09 -1.36
C ASP A 1023 -39.02 -9.59 -1.24
N THR A 1024 -38.59 -9.87 -0.02
CA THR A 1024 -37.23 -10.34 0.31
C THR A 1024 -37.21 -11.82 0.67
N SER A 1025 -38.31 -12.55 0.51
CA SER A 1025 -38.48 -13.93 0.97
C SER A 1025 -37.46 -14.92 0.39
N GLU A 1026 -36.99 -14.69 -0.84
CA GLU A 1026 -35.95 -15.47 -1.53
C GLU A 1026 -34.51 -15.05 -1.13
N ILE A 1027 -34.30 -13.81 -0.64
CA ILE A 1027 -32.96 -13.22 -0.40
C ILE A 1027 -32.15 -14.03 0.61
N LYS A 1028 -32.78 -14.48 1.69
CA LYS A 1028 -32.17 -15.31 2.74
C LYS A 1028 -31.57 -16.62 2.24
N TYR A 1029 -32.04 -17.14 1.09
CA TYR A 1029 -31.43 -18.27 0.39
C TYR A 1029 -30.37 -17.80 -0.61
N LEU A 1030 -30.72 -16.77 -1.39
CA LEU A 1030 -29.89 -16.23 -2.47
C LEU A 1030 -28.52 -15.76 -1.95
N SER A 1031 -28.45 -15.15 -0.76
CA SER A 1031 -27.18 -14.74 -0.14
C SER A 1031 -26.29 -15.93 0.23
N GLY A 1032 -26.86 -16.96 0.86
CA GLY A 1032 -26.13 -18.18 1.22
C GLY A 1032 -25.66 -18.97 -0.01
N LEU A 1033 -26.54 -19.14 -1.01
CA LEU A 1033 -26.21 -19.83 -2.26
C LEU A 1033 -25.20 -19.05 -3.11
N PHE A 1034 -25.28 -17.71 -3.13
CA PHE A 1034 -24.27 -16.85 -3.75
C PHE A 1034 -22.91 -17.03 -3.07
N TYR A 1035 -22.84 -16.94 -1.74
CA TYR A 1035 -21.60 -17.19 -0.99
C TYR A 1035 -21.03 -18.60 -1.26
N TRP A 1036 -21.88 -19.62 -1.36
CA TRP A 1036 -21.43 -20.97 -1.70
C TRP A 1036 -20.82 -21.04 -3.11
N MET A 1037 -21.47 -20.43 -4.10
CA MET A 1037 -20.93 -20.36 -5.47
C MET A 1037 -19.64 -19.52 -5.55
N ASP A 1038 -19.57 -18.42 -4.80
CA ASP A 1038 -18.51 -17.41 -4.85
C ASP A 1038 -17.26 -17.79 -4.01
N GLN A 1039 -17.43 -18.48 -2.88
CA GLN A 1039 -16.36 -18.80 -1.91
C GLN A 1039 -16.14 -20.29 -1.65
N VAL A 1040 -17.06 -21.18 -2.04
CA VAL A 1040 -16.90 -22.65 -1.84
C VAL A 1040 -16.65 -23.36 -3.18
N GLU A 1041 -17.48 -23.12 -4.19
CA GLU A 1041 -17.32 -23.77 -5.50
C GLU A 1041 -16.09 -23.28 -6.28
N SER A 1042 -15.65 -22.05 -5.99
CA SER A 1042 -14.44 -21.40 -6.51
C SER A 1042 -13.15 -21.78 -5.76
N PHE A 1043 -13.24 -22.48 -4.62
CA PHE A 1043 -12.11 -22.59 -3.69
C PHE A 1043 -10.99 -23.49 -4.24
N GLU A 1044 -9.81 -22.90 -4.42
CA GLU A 1044 -8.56 -23.57 -4.80
C GLU A 1044 -7.42 -23.19 -3.85
N TRP A 1045 -6.69 -24.19 -3.35
CA TRP A 1045 -5.48 -24.01 -2.56
C TRP A 1045 -4.44 -25.06 -2.92
N GLY A 1046 -3.40 -24.65 -3.66
CA GLY A 1046 -2.29 -25.52 -4.08
C GLY A 1046 -2.73 -26.63 -5.04
N SER A 1047 -3.04 -27.80 -4.49
CA SER A 1047 -3.57 -28.97 -5.22
C SER A 1047 -4.88 -29.51 -4.64
N TRP A 1048 -5.58 -28.67 -3.87
CA TRP A 1048 -6.92 -28.94 -3.34
C TRP A 1048 -7.92 -27.96 -3.99
N ASN A 1049 -8.85 -28.49 -4.77
CA ASN A 1049 -9.99 -27.76 -5.35
C ASN A 1049 -11.29 -28.42 -4.83
N TYR A 1050 -12.26 -27.63 -4.38
CA TYR A 1050 -13.52 -28.15 -3.81
C TYR A 1050 -14.30 -29.04 -4.79
N LEU A 1051 -14.48 -28.58 -6.03
CA LEU A 1051 -15.24 -29.31 -7.05
C LEU A 1051 -14.52 -30.59 -7.50
N GLU A 1052 -13.19 -30.61 -7.53
CA GLU A 1052 -12.40 -31.84 -7.78
C GLU A 1052 -12.53 -32.84 -6.62
N ARG A 1053 -12.47 -32.37 -5.37
CA ARG A 1053 -12.63 -33.21 -4.19
C ARG A 1053 -14.05 -33.76 -4.06
N LEU A 1054 -15.06 -32.96 -4.40
CA LEU A 1054 -16.45 -33.39 -4.53
C LEU A 1054 -16.62 -34.45 -5.64
N LYS A 1055 -15.94 -34.29 -6.79
CA LYS A 1055 -15.92 -35.30 -7.86
C LYS A 1055 -15.31 -36.62 -7.37
N LEU A 1056 -14.13 -36.56 -6.73
CA LEU A 1056 -13.46 -37.74 -6.15
C LEU A 1056 -14.31 -38.44 -5.09
N PHE A 1057 -15.03 -37.70 -4.23
CA PHE A 1057 -15.97 -38.27 -3.26
C PHE A 1057 -17.14 -39.01 -3.94
N VAL A 1058 -17.74 -38.42 -4.98
CA VAL A 1058 -18.89 -39.01 -5.69
C VAL A 1058 -18.47 -40.22 -6.52
N ASP A 1059 -17.39 -40.12 -7.28
CA ASP A 1059 -16.87 -41.24 -8.09
C ASP A 1059 -16.23 -42.35 -7.22
N GLY A 1060 -15.77 -42.00 -6.01
CA GLY A 1060 -15.41 -42.92 -4.92
C GLY A 1060 -16.62 -43.56 -4.21
N GLY A 1061 -17.83 -43.40 -4.75
CA GLY A 1061 -19.05 -44.04 -4.25
C GLY A 1061 -19.64 -43.40 -2.98
N MET A 1062 -19.26 -42.17 -2.66
CA MET A 1062 -19.75 -41.40 -1.50
C MET A 1062 -19.48 -42.09 -0.15
N THR A 1063 -18.33 -42.76 -0.05
CA THR A 1063 -17.88 -43.51 1.14
C THR A 1063 -16.83 -42.78 1.98
N ASP A 1064 -16.02 -41.90 1.38
CA ASP A 1064 -14.93 -41.21 2.06
C ASP A 1064 -15.37 -39.87 2.68
N TYR A 1065 -15.92 -39.94 3.88
CA TYR A 1065 -16.35 -38.74 4.62
C TYR A 1065 -15.18 -37.90 5.18
N SER A 1066 -13.91 -38.26 4.94
CA SER A 1066 -12.77 -37.40 5.35
C SER A 1066 -12.76 -36.06 4.59
N PHE A 1067 -13.30 -36.03 3.37
CA PHE A 1067 -13.62 -34.82 2.61
C PHE A 1067 -14.38 -33.76 3.42
N VAL A 1068 -15.30 -34.18 4.30
CA VAL A 1068 -16.07 -33.26 5.15
C VAL A 1068 -15.23 -32.68 6.28
N ASP A 1069 -14.25 -33.44 6.78
CA ASP A 1069 -13.30 -32.95 7.77
C ASP A 1069 -12.36 -31.94 7.10
N GLU A 1070 -11.70 -32.32 5.99
CA GLU A 1070 -10.84 -31.45 5.18
C GLU A 1070 -11.52 -30.10 4.86
N PHE A 1071 -12.75 -30.13 4.33
CA PHE A 1071 -13.52 -28.93 3.99
C PHE A 1071 -13.81 -28.05 5.22
N SER A 1072 -14.16 -28.66 6.36
CA SER A 1072 -14.60 -27.91 7.54
C SER A 1072 -13.44 -27.16 8.21
N ASP A 1073 -12.24 -27.74 8.13
CA ASP A 1073 -11.00 -27.16 8.63
C ASP A 1073 -10.51 -26.01 7.74
N MET A 1074 -10.60 -26.16 6.40
CA MET A 1074 -10.11 -25.14 5.47
C MET A 1074 -11.03 -23.92 5.31
N VAL A 1075 -12.34 -24.12 5.18
CA VAL A 1075 -13.24 -23.07 4.63
C VAL A 1075 -14.07 -22.34 5.70
N VAL A 1076 -14.24 -22.91 6.90
CA VAL A 1076 -15.25 -22.42 7.87
C VAL A 1076 -14.70 -22.06 9.25
N GLY A 1077 -13.46 -22.46 9.59
CA GLY A 1077 -12.82 -22.10 10.86
C GLY A 1077 -13.57 -22.58 12.12
N SER A 1078 -14.41 -23.61 11.99
CA SER A 1078 -15.23 -24.17 13.09
C SER A 1078 -15.11 -25.69 13.12
N LEU A 1079 -14.03 -26.17 13.75
CA LEU A 1079 -13.85 -27.57 14.16
C LEU A 1079 -15.02 -28.05 15.05
N TYR A 1080 -15.64 -27.14 15.80
CA TYR A 1080 -16.75 -27.41 16.71
C TYR A 1080 -17.99 -28.00 16.02
N ASP A 1081 -18.28 -27.61 14.78
CA ASP A 1081 -19.45 -28.07 14.03
C ASP A 1081 -19.17 -29.29 13.11
N THR A 1082 -17.91 -29.68 12.91
CA THR A 1082 -17.49 -30.65 11.86
C THR A 1082 -18.24 -31.98 11.95
N GLN A 1083 -18.34 -32.58 13.13
CA GLN A 1083 -19.03 -33.88 13.30
C GLN A 1083 -20.54 -33.78 13.08
N LEU A 1084 -21.17 -32.66 13.47
CA LEU A 1084 -22.60 -32.41 13.22
C LEU A 1084 -22.87 -32.21 11.71
N ARG A 1085 -22.00 -31.45 11.02
CA ARG A 1085 -22.06 -31.24 9.58
C ARG A 1085 -21.92 -32.57 8.82
N LYS A 1086 -21.00 -33.43 9.26
CA LYS A 1086 -20.76 -34.79 8.72
C LYS A 1086 -21.96 -35.71 8.89
N ALA A 1087 -22.62 -35.66 10.06
CA ALA A 1087 -23.87 -36.39 10.29
C ALA A 1087 -25.02 -35.87 9.40
N ASN A 1088 -25.19 -34.55 9.30
CA ASN A 1088 -26.20 -33.93 8.44
C ASN A 1088 -25.97 -34.28 6.96
N PHE A 1089 -24.73 -34.20 6.47
CA PHE A 1089 -24.37 -34.55 5.10
C PHE A 1089 -24.73 -36.01 4.78
N LYS A 1090 -24.37 -36.93 5.67
CA LYS A 1090 -24.76 -38.35 5.54
C LYS A 1090 -26.28 -38.55 5.51
N ARG A 1091 -27.04 -37.83 6.36
CA ARG A 1091 -28.52 -37.86 6.37
C ARG A 1091 -29.11 -37.38 5.04
N ILE A 1092 -28.63 -36.25 4.51
CA ILE A 1092 -29.13 -35.69 3.25
C ILE A 1092 -28.75 -36.59 2.05
N LEU A 1093 -27.53 -37.14 2.02
CA LEU A 1093 -27.15 -38.12 1.00
C LEU A 1093 -28.04 -39.38 1.05
N GLN A 1094 -28.35 -39.90 2.25
CA GLN A 1094 -29.28 -41.02 2.39
C GLN A 1094 -30.66 -40.68 1.81
N ILE A 1095 -31.20 -39.48 2.10
CA ILE A 1095 -32.49 -39.02 1.55
C ILE A 1095 -32.42 -38.90 0.02
N LEU A 1096 -31.41 -38.22 -0.54
CA LEU A 1096 -31.34 -37.92 -1.97
C LEU A 1096 -31.02 -39.14 -2.86
N PHE A 1097 -30.28 -40.14 -2.34
CA PHE A 1097 -29.77 -41.26 -3.15
C PHE A 1097 -30.41 -42.63 -2.89
N THR A 1098 -31.12 -42.86 -1.76
CA THR A 1098 -31.88 -44.11 -1.58
C THR A 1098 -33.13 -44.13 -2.47
N GLN A 1099 -33.51 -45.28 -3.02
CA GLN A 1099 -34.73 -45.38 -3.83
C GLN A 1099 -35.97 -45.34 -2.93
N VAL A 1100 -36.99 -44.55 -3.32
CA VAL A 1100 -38.28 -44.50 -2.64
C VAL A 1100 -38.95 -45.89 -2.76
N PRO A 1101 -39.33 -46.55 -1.64
CA PRO A 1101 -40.02 -47.83 -1.70
C PRO A 1101 -41.39 -47.68 -2.39
N SER A 1102 -41.61 -48.42 -3.47
CA SER A 1102 -42.94 -48.47 -4.10
C SER A 1102 -43.94 -49.15 -3.17
N VAL A 1103 -45.09 -48.51 -2.94
CA VAL A 1103 -46.13 -49.03 -2.05
C VAL A 1103 -46.67 -50.35 -2.60
N GLY A 1104 -46.24 -51.48 -2.00
CA GLY A 1104 -46.57 -52.82 -2.43
C GLY A 1104 -46.48 -53.82 -1.27
N SER A 1105 -47.52 -54.65 -1.11
CA SER A 1105 -47.71 -55.53 0.05
C SER A 1105 -46.86 -56.81 0.01
N GLY A 1106 -46.12 -57.12 1.08
CA GLY A 1106 -45.51 -58.42 1.34
C GLY A 1106 -44.53 -58.37 2.52
N GLY A 1107 -44.80 -59.11 3.61
CA GLY A 1107 -44.03 -58.99 4.87
C GLY A 1107 -42.91 -60.03 5.07
N LEU A 1108 -42.38 -60.04 6.31
CA LEU A 1108 -41.25 -60.84 6.82
C LEU A 1108 -39.86 -60.33 6.35
N VAL A 1109 -38.80 -60.29 7.17
CA VAL A 1109 -38.63 -60.54 8.63
C VAL A 1109 -37.36 -59.79 9.11
N ASP A 1110 -37.20 -59.64 10.43
CA ASP A 1110 -36.03 -59.36 11.31
C ASP A 1110 -34.62 -59.18 10.67
N GLU A 1111 -33.67 -58.42 11.23
CA GLU A 1111 -33.41 -58.11 12.66
C GLU A 1111 -33.01 -56.63 12.87
N ALA A 1112 -33.05 -56.16 14.12
CA ALA A 1112 -32.55 -54.85 14.53
C ALA A 1112 -31.63 -54.97 15.75
N GLU A 1113 -30.36 -54.57 15.61
CA GLU A 1113 -29.51 -54.21 16.75
C GLU A 1113 -29.54 -52.69 16.93
N GLU A 1114 -30.21 -52.25 17.99
CA GLU A 1114 -30.21 -50.88 18.47
C GLU A 1114 -29.25 -50.75 19.66
N THR A 1115 -28.29 -49.83 19.59
CA THR A 1115 -27.41 -49.51 20.72
C THR A 1115 -27.35 -47.99 20.90
N VAL A 1116 -28.23 -47.46 21.74
CA VAL A 1116 -28.25 -46.04 22.11
C VAL A 1116 -26.99 -45.67 22.88
N LEU A 1117 -26.32 -44.60 22.46
CA LEU A 1117 -25.14 -44.05 23.11
C LEU A 1117 -25.53 -43.36 24.43
N GLN A 1118 -25.11 -43.90 25.57
CA GLN A 1118 -25.14 -43.17 26.85
C GLN A 1118 -23.87 -42.34 27.07
N THR A 1119 -24.01 -41.30 27.88
CA THR A 1119 -23.01 -40.27 28.17
C THR A 1119 -21.74 -40.81 28.85
N PRO A 1120 -20.55 -40.26 28.56
CA PRO A 1120 -19.31 -40.65 29.23
C PRO A 1120 -19.29 -40.20 30.70
N THR A 1121 -18.77 -41.05 31.57
CA THR A 1121 -18.57 -40.78 33.00
C THR A 1121 -17.25 -40.05 33.25
N THR A 1122 -17.26 -39.06 34.14
CA THR A 1122 -16.08 -38.67 34.91
C THR A 1122 -15.69 -39.81 35.86
N ASP A 1123 -14.40 -40.10 36.01
CA ASP A 1123 -13.92 -41.14 36.93
C ASP A 1123 -12.68 -40.66 37.69
N GLU A 1124 -12.79 -40.48 39.01
CA GLU A 1124 -11.65 -40.64 39.92
C GLU A 1124 -12.13 -40.94 41.36
N SER A 1125 -11.31 -41.71 42.09
CA SER A 1125 -11.43 -42.13 43.49
C SER A 1125 -12.48 -43.23 43.85
N PHE A 1126 -11.96 -44.43 44.16
CA PHE A 1126 -12.66 -45.55 44.78
C PHE A 1126 -12.85 -45.36 46.30
N THR A 1127 -13.97 -45.84 46.87
CA THR A 1127 -13.95 -46.71 48.08
C THR A 1127 -15.29 -47.44 48.32
N THR A 1128 -15.30 -48.76 48.12
CA THR A 1128 -15.98 -49.85 48.89
C THR A 1128 -17.15 -49.47 49.84
N THR A 1129 -18.37 -50.04 49.77
CA THR A 1129 -18.71 -51.47 50.05
C THR A 1129 -20.18 -51.87 49.75
N ASP A 1130 -20.37 -53.14 49.38
CA ASP A 1130 -21.45 -54.11 49.74
C ASP A 1130 -22.98 -53.81 49.72
N ASN A 1131 -23.63 -54.54 48.78
CA ASN A 1131 -24.86 -55.35 48.89
C ASN A 1131 -26.30 -54.76 48.75
N PRO A 1132 -27.28 -55.55 48.20
CA PRO A 1132 -28.64 -55.10 47.90
C PRO A 1132 -29.80 -55.85 48.61
N LEU A 1133 -30.98 -55.22 48.69
CA LEU A 1133 -32.34 -55.80 48.80
C LEU A 1133 -33.31 -54.82 48.10
N THR A 1134 -34.05 -55.12 47.02
CA THR A 1134 -35.18 -56.07 46.77
C THR A 1134 -36.54 -55.66 47.34
N THR A 1135 -37.62 -56.00 46.62
CA THR A 1135 -39.07 -55.92 46.96
C THR A 1135 -39.70 -54.52 47.10
N ASP A 1136 -41.01 -54.30 46.92
CA ASP A 1136 -42.03 -54.80 45.96
C ASP A 1136 -43.37 -54.09 46.29
N ALA A 1137 -44.37 -54.11 45.37
CA ALA A 1137 -45.79 -53.75 45.58
C ALA A 1137 -46.13 -52.34 46.20
N SER A 1138 -46.75 -51.37 45.52
CA SER A 1138 -48.08 -51.30 44.85
C SER A 1138 -49.30 -51.05 45.77
N ILE A 1139 -50.42 -50.60 45.18
CA ILE A 1139 -51.84 -50.58 45.67
C ILE A 1139 -52.38 -49.29 46.35
N ASP A 1140 -53.41 -48.71 45.69
CA ASP A 1140 -54.63 -47.98 46.15
C ASP A 1140 -54.57 -46.65 46.94
N GLU A 1141 -55.62 -45.79 46.99
CA GLU A 1141 -56.68 -45.36 46.04
C GLU A 1141 -57.38 -44.08 46.61
N GLU A 1142 -58.54 -43.66 46.09
CA GLU A 1142 -59.40 -42.50 46.48
C GLU A 1142 -58.77 -41.09 46.28
N GLY A 1143 -59.48 -40.00 45.93
CA GLY A 1143 -60.92 -39.74 45.74
C GLY A 1143 -61.31 -38.39 46.41
N THR A 1144 -62.22 -37.51 45.93
CA THR A 1144 -63.11 -37.44 44.75
C THR A 1144 -63.59 -35.96 44.54
N ALA A 1145 -64.34 -35.68 43.45
CA ALA A 1145 -65.34 -34.58 43.31
C ALA A 1145 -64.83 -33.10 43.20
N GLU A 1146 -65.50 -32.10 42.55
CA GLU A 1146 -66.64 -31.96 41.60
C GLU A 1146 -66.75 -30.45 41.18
N THR A 1147 -67.37 -29.93 40.09
CA THR A 1147 -67.91 -30.41 38.79
C THR A 1147 -68.09 -29.21 37.81
N SER A 1148 -68.09 -29.46 36.48
CA SER A 1148 -68.87 -28.74 35.42
C SER A 1148 -68.60 -27.23 35.09
N SER A 1149 -68.91 -26.66 33.90
CA SER A 1149 -69.09 -27.17 32.51
C SER A 1149 -69.32 -26.05 31.46
N VAL A 1150 -68.70 -26.14 30.27
CA VAL A 1150 -69.21 -25.78 28.90
C VAL A 1150 -69.57 -24.31 28.54
N ASP A 1151 -68.74 -23.69 27.68
CA ASP A 1151 -68.96 -23.03 26.35
C ASP A 1151 -70.29 -22.31 25.95
N PRO A 1152 -70.32 -21.47 24.87
CA PRO A 1152 -69.29 -20.61 24.22
C PRO A 1152 -69.82 -19.17 23.90
N ILE A 1153 -69.11 -18.36 23.06
CA ILE A 1153 -69.62 -17.45 21.96
C ILE A 1153 -68.68 -16.24 21.67
N GLN A 1154 -68.61 -15.83 20.39
CA GLN A 1154 -67.98 -14.61 19.82
C GLN A 1154 -69.03 -13.82 18.98
N PRO A 1155 -68.75 -12.62 18.40
CA PRO A 1155 -67.69 -11.61 18.60
C PRO A 1155 -68.26 -10.17 18.83
N GLN A 1156 -67.42 -9.12 18.90
CA GLN A 1156 -67.60 -7.81 18.17
C GLN A 1156 -66.57 -6.71 18.53
N ALA A 1157 -66.49 -5.70 17.64
CA ALA A 1157 -65.86 -4.37 17.77
C ALA A 1157 -66.58 -3.41 16.77
N PRO A 1158 -66.29 -2.08 16.65
CA PRO A 1158 -65.49 -1.14 17.48
C PRO A 1158 -66.32 0.13 17.87
N VAL A 1159 -65.68 1.30 18.16
CA VAL A 1159 -66.05 2.73 17.84
C VAL A 1159 -65.77 3.77 18.97
N GLN A 1160 -64.87 4.74 18.66
CA GLN A 1160 -64.79 6.22 19.01
C GLN A 1160 -65.04 6.72 20.48
N THR A 1161 -64.72 7.96 20.94
CA THR A 1161 -64.38 9.28 20.31
C THR A 1161 -63.50 10.17 21.26
N GLN A 1162 -63.20 11.42 20.85
CA GLN A 1162 -62.32 12.44 21.48
C GLN A 1162 -62.93 13.22 22.69
N ALA A 1163 -62.11 13.90 23.52
CA ALA A 1163 -62.19 15.35 23.86
C ALA A 1163 -61.17 15.84 24.95
N GLU A 1164 -60.95 17.17 24.99
CA GLU A 1164 -60.04 17.99 25.85
C GLU A 1164 -60.75 18.55 27.15
N PRO A 1165 -60.22 19.45 28.06
CA PRO A 1165 -59.28 20.59 27.84
C PRO A 1165 -58.30 21.06 28.99
N PHE A 1166 -57.61 22.18 28.71
CA PHE A 1166 -56.71 23.10 29.47
C PHE A 1166 -57.26 23.77 30.78
N PRO A 1167 -56.43 24.42 31.68
CA PRO A 1167 -56.00 25.85 31.53
C PRO A 1167 -54.66 26.38 32.15
N ASP A 1168 -54.28 27.57 31.66
CA ASP A 1168 -53.25 28.61 31.94
C ASP A 1168 -52.67 28.89 33.36
N ALA A 1169 -51.47 29.55 33.44
CA ALA A 1169 -51.35 30.98 33.83
C ALA A 1169 -49.92 31.61 34.03
N LEU A 1170 -49.70 32.77 33.37
CA LEU A 1170 -48.99 34.01 33.81
C LEU A 1170 -47.44 34.21 33.83
N PHE A 1171 -47.10 35.49 33.57
CA PHE A 1171 -45.79 36.22 33.50
C PHE A 1171 -45.77 37.31 34.63
N PRO A 1172 -44.66 38.04 35.02
CA PRO A 1172 -44.00 39.04 34.14
C PRO A 1172 -42.57 39.62 34.46
N SER A 1173 -41.95 40.30 33.47
CA SER A 1173 -41.12 41.55 33.58
C SER A 1173 -39.78 41.53 34.37
N ASN A 1174 -38.77 42.40 34.18
CA ASN A 1174 -38.36 43.47 33.22
C ASN A 1174 -36.88 43.85 33.58
N THR A 1175 -35.99 44.59 32.89
CA THR A 1175 -35.71 45.16 31.53
C THR A 1175 -34.25 45.74 31.62
N ARG A 1176 -33.63 46.65 30.82
CA ARG A 1176 -33.94 47.50 29.63
C ARG A 1176 -32.60 47.98 28.99
N VAL A 1177 -32.69 48.56 27.78
CA VAL A 1177 -31.81 49.64 27.21
C VAL A 1177 -30.39 49.29 26.77
N GLU A 1178 -29.86 49.69 25.59
CA GLU A 1178 -30.29 50.26 24.26
C GLU A 1178 -29.02 50.99 23.74
N LEU A 1179 -28.56 51.06 22.48
CA LEU A 1179 -29.06 51.13 21.08
C LEU A 1179 -27.92 50.54 20.16
N SER A 1180 -27.87 50.51 18.81
CA SER A 1180 -28.75 50.53 17.60
C SER A 1180 -27.80 50.34 16.37
N GLY A 1181 -28.20 50.01 15.13
CA GLY A 1181 -29.52 49.70 14.55
C GLY A 1181 -29.57 50.04 13.03
N ALA A 1182 -30.65 49.61 12.33
CA ALA A 1182 -31.05 50.00 10.96
C ALA A 1182 -30.14 49.58 9.76
N THR A 1183 -30.61 49.28 8.53
CA THR A 1183 -31.96 48.99 7.98
C THR A 1183 -31.91 48.23 6.62
N ALA A 1184 -32.88 47.33 6.44
CA ALA A 1184 -33.47 46.69 5.24
C ALA A 1184 -33.32 47.26 3.79
N SER A 1185 -33.48 46.34 2.78
CA SER A 1185 -34.36 46.43 1.57
C SER A 1185 -33.76 46.18 0.15
N TYR A 1186 -34.14 45.04 -0.47
CA TYR A 1186 -34.83 44.86 -1.78
C TYR A 1186 -34.27 45.33 -3.17
N LEU A 1187 -34.77 44.66 -4.24
CA LEU A 1187 -34.62 44.87 -5.73
C LEU A 1187 -33.26 44.54 -6.40
N ASP A 1188 -33.14 44.33 -7.74
CA ASP A 1188 -33.93 43.54 -8.74
C ASP A 1188 -33.16 43.42 -10.10
N LEU A 1189 -33.74 42.76 -11.13
CA LEU A 1189 -33.22 42.55 -12.50
C LEU A 1189 -32.67 43.80 -13.26
N HIS A 1190 -31.61 43.66 -14.09
CA HIS A 1190 -31.72 43.53 -15.58
C HIS A 1190 -30.39 43.37 -16.40
N HIS A 1191 -30.53 42.97 -17.67
CA HIS A 1191 -29.50 42.77 -18.72
C HIS A 1191 -28.94 44.06 -19.40
N ILE A 1192 -27.91 43.87 -20.26
CA ILE A 1192 -27.48 44.60 -21.50
C ILE A 1192 -26.01 45.09 -21.42
N ALA A 1193 -25.17 45.14 -22.48
CA ALA A 1193 -24.82 44.29 -23.64
C ALA A 1193 -23.75 45.05 -24.51
N LEU A 1194 -23.22 44.41 -25.58
CA LEU A 1194 -22.20 44.89 -26.54
C LEU A 1194 -20.76 45.01 -25.95
N VAL A 1195 -19.67 44.54 -26.59
CA VAL A 1195 -19.19 44.52 -28.00
C VAL A 1195 -18.42 45.80 -28.39
N GLY A 1196 -17.13 45.63 -28.67
CA GLY A 1196 -16.21 46.64 -29.21
C GLY A 1196 -14.76 46.13 -29.11
N ALA A 1197 -13.95 46.27 -30.15
CA ALA A 1197 -12.65 45.59 -30.25
C ALA A 1197 -11.49 46.53 -30.68
N ALA A 1198 -10.28 46.02 -30.45
CA ALA A 1198 -9.06 46.25 -31.22
C ALA A 1198 -8.14 47.47 -30.90
N CYS A 1199 -6.88 47.10 -30.60
CA CYS A 1199 -5.63 47.66 -31.16
C CYS A 1199 -4.88 48.85 -30.49
N LEU A 1200 -3.71 48.46 -29.94
CA LEU A 1200 -2.35 49.01 -30.17
C LEU A 1200 -1.77 50.16 -29.30
N VAL A 1201 -0.52 49.89 -28.88
CA VAL A 1201 0.67 50.79 -28.85
C VAL A 1201 1.11 51.49 -27.53
N VAL A 1202 2.02 50.79 -26.84
CA VAL A 1202 3.41 51.21 -26.47
C VAL A 1202 3.70 52.07 -25.22
N PHE A 1203 4.31 51.37 -24.24
CA PHE A 1203 5.49 51.69 -23.40
C PHE A 1203 5.45 52.62 -22.17
N MET A 1204 6.15 52.10 -21.13
CA MET A 1204 6.90 52.79 -20.06
C MET A 1204 6.07 53.53 -18.97
N SER A 1205 6.50 53.60 -17.72
CA SER A 1205 7.86 53.35 -17.17
C SER A 1205 7.86 52.59 -15.85
N THR A 1206 8.90 51.77 -15.64
CA THR A 1206 9.61 51.51 -14.38
C THR A 1206 8.85 51.50 -13.04
N LEU A 1207 8.67 50.31 -12.48
CA LEU A 1207 9.31 49.96 -11.21
C LEU A 1207 9.70 48.47 -11.23
#